data_AF-A0A942N3L5-F1
#
_entry.id   AF-A0A942N3L5-F1
#
_cell.length_a   1.000
_cell.length_b   1.000
_cell.length_c   1.000
_cell.angle_alpha   90.00
_cell.angle_beta   90.00
_cell.angle_gamma   90.00
#
_symmetry.space_group_name_H-M   'P 1'
#
loop_
_entity.id
_entity.type
_entity.pdbx_description
1 polymer ?
#
loop_
_entity_poly.entity_id
_entity_poly.type
_entity_poly.pdbx_seq_one_letter_code
_entity_poly.pdbx_strand_id
1 'polypeptide(L)'
;MKHIFLIIIFCAVSLSKFIYSQDSSKLNITHENKSNLLSTINNNGNIFISIKEFSEALELKYKNRINDSEFIIQYGSSAELTFTSGNPFVIILTLTDTSRAAYQLTHPPIVENDVMFVPLTGTIELFNSLMEKIIVQLSPTNLQVVNREQSIVSEPETELEKKTITLKIRDEDEKAVITILSSSKAPVFSNFFNGKNLHLVLWDVILTKDSVVESNVSTFINRVEVYPQEEYTEIVFNLTIDEVMAYYEKGDSENEFSLHISRREYGRWYVRETENFRCIYRDSHSHLVNHILASAENSLAAISELFNYTPSEKIVINTYDVSDYGFGGTTTIPLNFIRLEIEPLEPGYEVTPYNERFQWLISHELVHIAVNDAASGPEKFFRSIFGKVNPEKNRPVTVPFSLLTGINRYTPRWHQEAPAVYLETWLSGGFGRVLGNFDEMYFRSLVVDGKRFPDDVFLDGYLGHNSFLLETLYYMYGGRFITHLAIKYGNEKALKWFSTEHSDFLIGYKSRFKNTFGVSFSEAWKDFVEDETVFQNKNIDILNSAGLTPVRILSDEKFGFVTEPYFSKKLNSIIYGYHRPGELANLRIFNLDKFNSKKLVTLPTPSAIRVASTAYDDSLNLLFYTTNNNQLYRDIHVYDLEKQAGKILFENFRTGHLTISSKKHELFGIQHNGGNAILVRSKYPFDVLETMVVFEIGNEIQQLAINNEGDYLAAVIHRPSGQQSIVISDISKLDAGGKFQFSTITSSGSPENPYWSDDDKYLFWNAYTNGVSNIYRCDLETGDITALTHNLTGLYKPVYLSEDSLFAFKFSSDGMIPVIIPNSSADRLPAINYLGQTVLNTNPEVMNWALKNPAEVLKEKDITEEKKYNSFSNIQIQTFIPMISGFQKSKVLGFFAQLADPILRNEISIEAGVSPFKELSNKVRYHAKFKYDFKQTFYIAAEYNPTDFFDLFNSRKRGTLGNRFAIGHKDYWLYDNPLKVKQTTELSYYTDTKFINDNLVEVSEPDFLVFRTEFEYKNLRRTIGSFDFEQGNHFKFVVLTFGADADQFEVAPGAYFEWDNYSLYLFDHNVFSIKLASGYHYLNENILQAQYFFGGFGNREIENEPVRQYEKVFRFPGVPIYSIPTDNFLKLMVSNIFPPLRFNSPELLGHYIKNINFSVFSQGLITSFPNTNKWVNAGTQLNIMFSHWYNLESTLSAGVAKAWWKGGNDWEWFVSYKILRD
;
A
#
# COMPACT_ATOMS: atom_id res chain seq x y z
N MET A 1 38.12 -35.76 -21.25
CA MET A 1 37.43 -36.98 -20.75
C MET A 1 35.94 -36.68 -20.79
N LYS A 2 35.10 -37.08 -21.75
CA LYS A 2 35.03 -38.33 -22.53
C LYS A 2 35.28 -39.56 -21.67
N HIS A 3 34.16 -40.24 -21.39
CA HIS A 3 34.02 -41.64 -21.00
C HIS A 3 34.27 -41.97 -19.53
N ILE A 4 33.24 -41.75 -18.72
CA ILE A 4 32.57 -42.75 -17.87
C ILE A 4 31.13 -42.22 -17.75
N PHE A 5 30.20 -42.78 -18.54
CA PHE A 5 29.26 -43.77 -18.02
C PHE A 5 28.25 -43.09 -17.08
N LEU A 6 27.01 -42.78 -17.49
CA LEU A 6 26.11 -43.63 -18.27
C LEU A 6 25.98 -45.07 -17.72
N ILE A 7 26.36 -45.27 -16.47
CA ILE A 7 25.95 -46.43 -15.70
C ILE A 7 24.87 -45.89 -14.79
N ILE A 8 23.65 -46.31 -15.09
CA ILE A 8 22.68 -46.61 -14.05
C ILE A 8 22.17 -45.31 -13.39
N ILE A 9 21.30 -44.54 -14.05
CA ILE A 9 20.10 -45.03 -14.74
C ILE A 9 19.31 -45.94 -13.80
N PHE A 10 18.04 -45.59 -13.71
CA PHE A 10 16.98 -46.43 -13.24
C PHE A 10 16.89 -46.54 -11.73
N CYS A 11 16.00 -45.72 -11.20
CA CYS A 11 14.58 -46.07 -11.14
C CYS A 11 14.43 -47.02 -9.96
N ALA A 12 14.05 -46.46 -8.81
CA ALA A 12 12.66 -46.13 -8.55
C ALA A 12 11.84 -47.38 -8.30
N VAL A 13 10.90 -47.19 -7.38
CA VAL A 13 9.83 -48.09 -6.98
C VAL A 13 10.32 -49.11 -5.94
N SER A 14 9.93 -49.07 -4.67
CA SER A 14 8.58 -48.80 -4.14
C SER A 14 8.71 -48.59 -2.62
N LEU A 15 8.29 -47.44 -2.08
CA LEU A 15 6.93 -47.13 -1.61
C LEU A 15 6.68 -47.60 -0.17
N SER A 16 6.51 -46.64 0.73
CA SER A 16 5.19 -46.25 1.26
C SER A 16 5.29 -45.82 2.72
N LYS A 17 4.58 -44.72 3.05
CA LYS A 17 4.10 -44.37 4.39
C LYS A 17 5.21 -44.01 5.42
N PHE A 18 5.42 -42.71 5.70
CA PHE A 18 4.72 -41.92 6.75
C PHE A 18 5.53 -41.97 8.07
N ILE A 19 5.81 -40.93 8.87
CA ILE A 19 5.10 -39.71 9.28
C ILE A 19 6.16 -38.77 9.92
N TYR A 20 6.46 -37.57 9.36
CA TYR A 20 7.76 -36.84 9.54
C TYR A 20 8.97 -37.81 9.51
N SER A 21 9.63 -37.96 8.36
CA SER A 21 10.86 -38.78 8.28
C SER A 21 11.85 -38.28 9.33
N GLN A 22 12.20 -39.15 10.28
CA GLN A 22 13.37 -39.00 11.11
C GLN A 22 14.59 -39.04 10.16
N ASP A 23 14.95 -37.87 9.63
CA ASP A 23 16.09 -37.80 8.74
C ASP A 23 17.32 -38.14 9.55
N SER A 24 17.89 -39.32 9.26
CA SER A 24 19.22 -39.66 9.71
C SER A 24 20.23 -38.85 8.91
N SER A 25 20.40 -37.60 9.32
CA SER A 25 21.42 -36.74 8.77
C SER A 25 22.77 -37.07 9.42
N LYS A 26 23.86 -36.64 8.79
CA LYS A 26 25.18 -36.73 9.41
C LYS A 26 25.62 -35.35 9.82
N LEU A 27 25.89 -35.23 11.11
CA LEU A 27 26.48 -34.03 11.66
C LEU A 27 27.98 -34.28 11.78
N ASN A 28 28.77 -33.34 11.29
CA ASN A 28 30.22 -33.47 11.31
C ASN A 28 30.76 -32.93 12.64
N ILE A 29 31.57 -33.71 13.35
CA ILE A 29 32.32 -33.24 14.51
C ILE A 29 33.81 -33.32 14.22
N THR A 30 34.49 -32.18 14.28
CA THR A 30 35.94 -32.13 14.09
C THR A 30 36.64 -32.07 15.46
N HIS A 31 37.45 -33.08 15.77
CA HIS A 31 38.25 -33.16 16.99
C HIS A 31 39.71 -33.51 16.63
N GLU A 32 40.68 -32.72 17.09
CA GLU A 32 42.12 -32.89 16.82
C GLU A 32 42.46 -33.13 15.33
N ASN A 33 41.88 -32.30 14.45
CA ASN A 33 42.01 -32.37 12.98
C ASN A 33 41.46 -33.66 12.33
N LYS A 34 40.71 -34.48 13.07
CA LYS A 34 39.92 -35.60 12.52
C LYS A 34 38.45 -35.21 12.50
N SER A 35 37.84 -35.35 11.33
CA SER A 35 36.41 -35.15 11.13
C SER A 35 35.70 -36.49 11.24
N ASN A 36 34.91 -36.65 12.29
CA ASN A 36 34.05 -37.81 12.49
C ASN A 36 32.61 -37.41 12.19
N LEU A 37 31.87 -38.29 11.53
CA LEU A 37 30.47 -38.04 11.25
C LEU A 37 29.62 -38.76 12.29
N LEU A 38 28.77 -38.00 12.95
CA LEU A 38 27.79 -38.51 13.90
C LEU A 38 26.50 -38.76 13.16
N SER A 39 25.96 -39.95 13.35
CA SER A 39 24.59 -40.25 12.97
C SER A 39 23.67 -39.43 13.85
N THR A 40 22.82 -38.63 13.22
CA THR A 40 21.80 -37.87 13.91
C THR A 40 20.42 -38.39 13.54
N ILE A 41 19.40 -38.01 14.29
CA ILE A 41 18.01 -38.29 14.01
C ILE A 41 17.24 -37.03 14.34
N ASN A 42 16.54 -36.44 13.37
CA ASN A 42 15.68 -35.29 13.63
C ASN A 42 14.29 -35.77 14.05
N ASN A 43 13.93 -35.58 15.32
CA ASN A 43 12.61 -35.93 15.84
C ASN A 43 11.87 -34.64 16.26
N ASN A 44 10.85 -34.25 15.50
CA ASN A 44 10.03 -33.06 15.72
C ASN A 44 10.81 -31.74 15.86
N GLY A 45 11.83 -31.53 15.02
CA GLY A 45 12.65 -30.31 15.03
C GLY A 45 13.81 -30.33 16.04
N ASN A 46 13.92 -31.39 16.83
CA ASN A 46 15.03 -31.61 17.75
C ASN A 46 16.00 -32.63 17.15
N ILE A 47 17.27 -32.25 17.00
CA ILE A 47 18.32 -33.13 16.50
C ILE A 47 18.79 -34.02 17.65
N PHE A 48 18.72 -35.33 17.48
CA PHE A 48 19.33 -36.32 18.37
C PHE A 48 20.60 -36.86 17.72
N ILE A 49 21.58 -37.30 18.51
CA ILE A 49 22.85 -37.86 18.03
C ILE A 49 23.12 -39.21 18.67
N SER A 50 23.80 -40.10 17.96
CA SER A 50 24.25 -41.39 18.50
C SER A 50 25.22 -41.17 19.65
N ILE A 51 24.83 -41.54 20.87
CA ILE A 51 25.68 -41.34 22.06
C ILE A 51 26.93 -42.19 22.00
N LYS A 52 26.87 -43.34 21.30
CA LYS A 52 28.01 -44.23 21.05
C LYS A 52 29.02 -43.58 20.10
N GLU A 53 28.58 -43.08 18.95
CA GLU A 53 29.47 -42.46 17.96
C GLU A 53 30.00 -41.12 18.46
N PHE A 54 29.19 -40.39 19.22
CA PHE A 54 29.63 -39.19 19.92
C PHE A 54 30.74 -39.51 20.93
N SER A 55 30.58 -40.59 21.70
CA SER A 55 31.62 -41.08 22.60
C SER A 55 32.88 -41.50 21.84
N GLU A 56 32.75 -42.20 20.72
CA GLU A 56 33.89 -42.63 19.88
C GLU A 56 34.61 -41.45 19.22
N ALA A 57 33.87 -40.44 18.74
CA ALA A 57 34.43 -39.23 18.14
C ALA A 57 35.22 -38.38 19.15
N LEU A 58 34.86 -38.47 20.42
CA LEU A 58 35.54 -37.85 21.55
C LEU A 58 36.54 -38.81 22.24
N GLU A 59 36.74 -40.02 21.70
CA GLU A 59 37.65 -41.06 22.21
C GLU A 59 37.35 -41.52 23.66
N LEU A 60 36.07 -41.56 24.06
CA LEU A 60 35.60 -41.94 25.39
C LEU A 60 35.31 -43.44 25.55
N LYS A 61 35.54 -43.99 26.75
CA LYS A 61 35.22 -45.40 27.08
C LYS A 61 33.75 -45.53 27.45
N TYR A 62 33.07 -46.57 26.98
CA TYR A 62 31.66 -46.81 27.30
C TYR A 62 31.35 -48.32 27.48
N LYS A 63 30.26 -48.62 28.18
CA LYS A 63 29.66 -49.96 28.32
C LYS A 63 28.19 -49.91 27.96
N ASN A 64 27.76 -50.83 27.11
CA ASN A 64 26.36 -51.01 26.73
C ASN A 64 25.79 -52.27 27.41
N ARG A 65 24.70 -52.16 28.17
CA ARG A 65 24.01 -53.30 28.80
C ARG A 65 22.74 -53.62 28.01
N ILE A 66 22.79 -54.71 27.25
CA ILE A 66 21.85 -54.99 26.17
C ILE A 66 20.58 -55.71 26.71
N ASN A 67 19.53 -54.90 26.87
CA ASN A 67 18.08 -55.17 26.72
C ASN A 67 17.37 -53.77 26.69
N ASP A 68 17.95 -52.83 25.93
CA ASP A 68 17.44 -51.50 25.54
C ASP A 68 17.06 -50.46 26.59
N SER A 69 17.71 -50.43 27.76
CA SER A 69 17.41 -49.38 28.75
C SER A 69 18.58 -48.56 29.28
N GLU A 70 19.86 -48.94 29.20
CA GLU A 70 20.95 -48.14 29.81
C GLU A 70 22.27 -48.12 29.00
N PHE A 71 22.86 -46.92 28.82
CA PHE A 71 24.16 -46.69 28.19
C PHE A 71 25.10 -45.93 29.15
N ILE A 72 26.25 -46.53 29.47
CA ILE A 72 27.16 -46.00 30.50
C ILE A 72 28.45 -45.50 29.84
N ILE A 73 28.76 -44.21 30.00
CA ILE A 73 30.01 -43.59 29.54
C ILE A 73 30.92 -43.35 30.74
N GLN A 74 32.16 -43.85 30.64
CA GLN A 74 33.19 -43.59 31.63
C GLN A 74 34.12 -42.49 31.09
N TYR A 75 34.04 -41.31 31.71
CA TYR A 75 34.92 -40.18 31.39
C TYR A 75 36.15 -40.22 32.31
N GLY A 76 37.25 -40.76 31.77
CA GLY A 76 38.51 -40.89 32.49
C GLY A 76 38.38 -41.68 33.80
N SER A 77 39.08 -41.25 34.85
CA SER A 77 38.94 -41.77 36.22
C SER A 77 37.97 -40.96 37.09
N SER A 78 37.26 -39.99 36.50
CA SER A 78 36.63 -38.89 37.24
C SER A 78 35.11 -39.07 37.40
N ALA A 79 34.42 -39.53 36.35
CA ALA A 79 32.96 -39.66 36.38
C ALA A 79 32.44 -40.80 35.48
N GLU A 80 31.31 -41.38 35.89
CA GLU A 80 30.52 -42.34 35.13
C GLU A 80 29.13 -41.74 34.86
N LEU A 81 28.74 -41.67 33.59
CA LEU A 81 27.47 -41.12 33.12
C LEU A 81 26.56 -42.26 32.67
N THR A 82 25.37 -42.38 33.24
CA THR A 82 24.38 -43.39 32.85
C THR A 82 23.20 -42.71 32.17
N PHE A 83 23.06 -42.97 30.87
CA PHE A 83 21.91 -42.57 30.07
C PHE A 83 20.90 -43.71 30.06
N THR A 84 19.63 -43.42 30.34
CA THR A 84 18.58 -44.43 30.38
C THR A 84 17.53 -44.14 29.31
N SER A 85 17.17 -45.14 28.51
CA SER A 85 16.15 -45.03 27.45
C SER A 85 14.81 -44.57 28.03
N GLY A 86 14.17 -43.59 27.39
CA GLY A 86 12.89 -43.04 27.83
C GLY A 86 12.94 -42.17 29.10
N ASN A 87 14.12 -41.96 29.70
CA ASN A 87 14.30 -41.15 30.90
C ASN A 87 15.19 -39.92 30.60
N PRO A 88 14.67 -38.68 30.71
CA PRO A 88 15.46 -37.49 30.42
C PRO A 88 16.56 -37.23 31.46
N PHE A 89 16.59 -37.90 32.60
CA PHE A 89 17.62 -37.71 33.62
C PHE A 89 18.82 -38.63 33.41
N VAL A 90 20.00 -38.04 33.24
CA VAL A 90 21.30 -38.71 33.17
C VAL A 90 21.90 -38.76 34.56
N ILE A 91 22.23 -39.96 35.04
CA ILE A 91 22.85 -40.13 36.37
C ILE A 91 24.36 -39.95 36.22
N ILE A 92 24.92 -39.01 36.98
CA ILE A 92 26.34 -38.72 37.07
C ILE A 92 26.86 -39.29 38.39
N LEU A 93 27.73 -40.30 38.32
CA LEU A 93 28.43 -40.86 39.46
C LEU A 93 29.88 -40.40 39.45
N THR A 94 30.24 -39.54 40.40
CA THR A 94 31.62 -39.08 40.54
C THR A 94 32.46 -40.20 41.16
N LEU A 95 33.47 -40.69 40.45
CA LEU A 95 34.23 -41.88 40.85
C LEU A 95 35.26 -41.57 41.96
N THR A 96 35.57 -40.29 42.19
CA THR A 96 36.54 -39.83 43.20
C THR A 96 35.96 -39.73 44.61
N ASP A 97 34.68 -39.36 44.76
CA ASP A 97 34.01 -39.19 46.07
C ASP A 97 32.70 -39.98 46.23
N THR A 98 32.32 -40.77 45.22
CA THR A 98 31.09 -41.59 45.17
C THR A 98 29.78 -40.81 45.25
N SER A 99 29.80 -39.49 45.05
CA SER A 99 28.60 -38.66 44.95
C SER A 99 27.77 -38.99 43.69
N ARG A 100 26.45 -38.84 43.80
CA ARG A 100 25.49 -39.03 42.70
C ARG A 100 24.72 -37.75 42.44
N ALA A 101 24.75 -37.27 41.21
CA ALA A 101 23.94 -36.15 40.72
C ALA A 101 23.09 -36.60 39.51
N ALA A 102 22.06 -35.84 39.17
CA ALA A 102 21.24 -36.09 37.98
C ALA A 102 21.20 -34.82 37.12
N TYR A 103 21.39 -34.97 35.80
CA TYR A 103 21.30 -33.90 34.81
C TYR A 103 20.12 -34.17 33.87
N GLN A 104 19.24 -33.19 33.67
CA GLN A 104 18.06 -33.36 32.83
C GLN A 104 18.34 -32.92 31.39
N LEU A 105 18.15 -33.83 30.44
CA LEU A 105 18.19 -33.56 28.99
C LEU A 105 16.89 -32.88 28.54
N THR A 106 16.98 -32.09 27.45
CA THR A 106 15.82 -31.39 26.86
C THR A 106 14.73 -32.36 26.37
N HIS A 107 15.11 -33.58 26.01
CA HIS A 107 14.22 -34.68 25.63
C HIS A 107 14.80 -36.02 26.13
N PRO A 108 13.98 -37.04 26.42
CA PRO A 108 14.48 -38.35 26.83
C PRO A 108 15.30 -39.03 25.71
N PRO A 109 16.37 -39.76 26.04
CA PRO A 109 17.07 -40.60 25.09
C PRO A 109 16.11 -41.59 24.44
N ILE A 110 16.22 -41.74 23.12
CA ILE A 110 15.43 -42.66 22.32
C ILE A 110 16.35 -43.77 21.82
N VAL A 111 15.89 -45.02 21.89
CA VAL A 111 16.64 -46.16 21.35
C VAL A 111 16.03 -46.55 20.02
N GLU A 112 16.87 -46.57 18.99
CA GLU A 112 16.50 -46.97 17.64
C GLU A 112 17.60 -47.88 17.08
N ASN A 113 17.24 -49.09 16.66
CA ASN A 113 18.17 -50.12 16.16
C ASN A 113 19.31 -50.47 17.14
N ASP A 114 19.02 -50.70 18.42
CA ASP A 114 19.99 -51.00 19.50
C ASP A 114 21.04 -49.89 19.72
N VAL A 115 20.82 -48.70 19.15
CA VAL A 115 21.65 -47.50 19.33
C VAL A 115 20.85 -46.45 20.06
N MET A 116 21.41 -45.94 21.16
CA MET A 116 20.79 -44.88 21.95
C MET A 116 21.13 -43.52 21.32
N PHE A 117 20.10 -42.76 20.98
CA PHE A 117 20.17 -41.40 20.47
C PHE A 117 19.76 -40.41 21.55
N VAL A 118 20.57 -39.38 21.76
CA VAL A 118 20.38 -38.36 22.80
C VAL A 118 20.24 -36.97 22.17
N PRO A 119 19.46 -36.04 22.72
CA PRO A 119 19.26 -34.71 22.13
C PRO A 119 20.59 -33.93 22.07
N LEU A 120 20.91 -33.40 20.89
CA LEU A 120 22.19 -32.76 20.57
C LEU A 120 22.53 -31.62 21.55
N THR A 121 21.62 -30.65 21.70
CA THR A 121 21.85 -29.45 22.51
C THR A 121 22.13 -29.79 23.97
N GLY A 122 21.26 -30.59 24.61
CA GLY A 122 21.44 -31.00 26.00
C GLY A 122 22.64 -31.93 26.23
N THR A 123 23.06 -32.68 25.20
CA THR A 123 24.25 -33.53 25.25
C THR A 123 25.53 -32.69 25.14
N ILE A 124 25.57 -31.70 24.24
CA ILE A 124 26.70 -30.77 24.14
C ILE A 124 26.89 -30.02 25.46
N GLU A 125 25.82 -29.51 26.06
CA GLU A 125 25.88 -28.79 27.35
C GLU A 125 26.40 -29.68 28.49
N LEU A 126 25.87 -30.90 28.61
CA LEU A 126 26.32 -31.87 29.61
C LEU A 126 27.82 -32.16 29.47
N PHE A 127 28.29 -32.46 28.26
CA PHE A 127 29.70 -32.77 28.02
C PHE A 127 30.59 -31.53 28.18
N ASN A 128 30.17 -30.35 27.75
CA ASN A 128 30.91 -29.10 27.97
C ASN A 128 31.05 -28.75 29.46
N SER A 129 30.10 -29.18 30.31
CA SER A 129 30.19 -28.98 31.76
C SER A 129 31.20 -29.92 32.45
N LEU A 130 31.52 -31.06 31.83
CA LEU A 130 32.36 -32.12 32.41
C LEU A 130 33.76 -32.22 31.79
N MET A 131 33.96 -31.72 30.57
CA MET A 131 35.21 -31.84 29.81
C MET A 131 36.12 -30.60 29.92
N GLU A 132 37.43 -30.83 29.77
CA GLU A 132 38.44 -29.75 29.67
C GLU A 132 38.45 -29.05 28.30
N LYS A 133 37.96 -29.71 27.24
CA LYS A 133 37.72 -29.13 25.90
C LYS A 133 36.23 -28.92 25.69
N ILE A 134 35.84 -27.90 24.93
CA ILE A 134 34.42 -27.62 24.64
C ILE A 134 34.07 -27.94 23.19
N ILE A 135 32.81 -28.27 22.97
CA ILE A 135 32.20 -28.53 21.67
C ILE A 135 31.37 -27.30 21.29
N VAL A 136 31.69 -26.69 20.14
CA VAL A 136 31.02 -25.51 19.60
C VAL A 136 30.31 -25.87 18.30
N GLN A 137 29.08 -25.40 18.13
CA GLN A 137 28.32 -25.58 16.90
C GLN A 137 28.58 -24.40 15.94
N LEU A 138 29.20 -24.68 14.80
CA LEU A 138 29.55 -23.67 13.78
C LEU A 138 28.42 -23.46 12.76
N SER A 139 27.60 -24.48 12.54
CA SER A 139 26.40 -24.45 11.70
C SER A 139 25.43 -25.56 12.13
N PRO A 140 24.18 -25.62 11.60
CA PRO A 140 23.25 -26.71 11.90
C PRO A 140 23.78 -28.13 11.65
N THR A 141 24.87 -28.28 10.88
CA THR A 141 25.46 -29.56 10.48
C THR A 141 26.94 -29.74 10.86
N ASN A 142 27.58 -28.75 11.50
CA ASN A 142 29.00 -28.82 11.87
C ASN A 142 29.24 -28.44 13.33
N LEU A 143 29.95 -29.32 14.04
CA LEU A 143 30.50 -29.14 15.37
C LEU A 143 32.03 -29.16 15.31
N GLN A 144 32.66 -28.39 16.19
CA GLN A 144 34.11 -28.41 16.37
C GLN A 144 34.44 -28.50 17.86
N VAL A 145 35.35 -29.41 18.19
CA VAL A 145 35.90 -29.53 19.54
C VAL A 145 37.15 -28.67 19.63
N VAL A 146 37.12 -27.67 20.51
CA VAL A 146 38.19 -26.69 20.70
C VAL A 146 38.65 -26.72 22.15
N ASN A 147 39.92 -26.37 22.42
CA ASN A 147 40.39 -26.22 23.79
C ASN A 147 39.60 -25.10 24.49
N ARG A 148 39.29 -25.25 25.77
CA ARG A 148 38.57 -24.22 26.55
C ARG A 148 39.33 -22.88 26.57
N GLU A 149 40.65 -22.91 26.44
CA GLU A 149 41.51 -21.73 26.27
C GLU A 149 41.43 -21.08 24.86
N GLN A 150 40.91 -21.77 23.84
CA GLN A 150 40.67 -21.21 22.48
C GLN A 150 39.24 -20.70 22.29
N SER A 151 38.33 -20.99 23.22
CA SER A 151 36.95 -20.50 23.25
C SER A 151 36.74 -19.40 24.29
N ILE A 152 37.83 -19.01 24.96
CA ILE A 152 37.93 -17.79 25.75
C ILE A 152 39.01 -16.95 25.08
N VAL A 153 38.64 -16.31 23.99
CA VAL A 153 39.32 -15.13 23.46
C VAL A 153 38.19 -14.23 22.98
N SER A 154 37.99 -13.04 23.49
CA SER A 154 38.60 -12.30 24.59
C SER A 154 37.69 -11.09 24.74
N GLU A 155 37.67 -10.47 25.92
CA GLU A 155 37.44 -9.02 25.96
C GLU A 155 38.23 -8.36 24.81
N PRO A 156 37.69 -7.40 24.07
CA PRO A 156 38.55 -6.60 23.21
C PRO A 156 39.34 -5.65 24.12
N GLU A 157 40.38 -6.14 24.78
CA GLU A 157 41.64 -5.38 24.86
C GLU A 157 42.51 -5.81 23.68
N THR A 158 42.06 -5.42 22.49
CA THR A 158 42.97 -5.05 21.42
C THR A 158 42.52 -3.67 21.01
N GLU A 159 43.41 -2.68 21.10
CA GLU A 159 43.25 -1.45 20.33
C GLU A 159 42.85 -1.89 18.92
N LEU A 160 41.59 -1.63 18.53
CA LEU A 160 41.16 -1.75 17.14
C LEU A 160 42.24 -1.08 16.31
N GLU A 161 42.86 -1.78 15.36
CA GLU A 161 43.65 -1.12 14.32
C GLU A 161 42.67 -0.20 13.59
N LYS A 162 42.61 1.05 14.04
CA LYS A 162 41.57 1.99 13.64
C LYS A 162 41.74 2.24 12.15
N LYS A 163 40.76 1.83 11.35
CA LYS A 163 40.86 1.81 9.89
C LYS A 163 40.91 3.23 9.36
N THR A 164 41.79 3.50 8.40
CA THR A 164 41.89 4.83 7.77
C THR A 164 40.97 4.91 6.57
N ILE A 165 40.23 6.02 6.43
CA ILE A 165 39.41 6.30 5.24
C ILE A 165 39.95 7.48 4.44
N THR A 166 39.77 7.41 3.12
CA THR A 166 39.96 8.54 2.20
C THR A 166 38.63 8.88 1.55
N LEU A 167 38.26 10.17 1.55
CA LEU A 167 37.05 10.68 0.91
C LEU A 167 37.39 11.36 -0.41
N LYS A 168 36.67 11.01 -1.48
CA LYS A 168 36.72 11.70 -2.79
C LYS A 168 35.32 12.09 -3.21
N ILE A 169 35.07 13.38 -3.41
CA ILE A 169 33.78 13.91 -3.84
C ILE A 169 33.87 14.24 -5.32
N ARG A 170 32.92 13.74 -6.12
CA ARG A 170 32.75 14.04 -7.54
C ARG A 170 31.32 14.49 -7.80
N ASP A 171 31.16 15.56 -8.56
CA ASP A 171 29.86 15.94 -9.10
C ASP A 171 29.62 15.22 -10.43
N GLU A 172 28.46 14.58 -10.55
CA GLU A 172 27.98 13.97 -11.79
C GLU A 172 26.61 14.57 -12.12
N ASP A 173 26.53 15.54 -13.05
CA ASP A 173 25.32 16.20 -13.59
C ASP A 173 24.20 16.59 -12.59
N GLU A 174 23.54 15.62 -11.92
CA GLU A 174 22.45 15.75 -10.95
C GLU A 174 22.62 14.90 -9.67
N LYS A 175 23.83 14.42 -9.39
CA LYS A 175 24.18 13.76 -8.13
C LYS A 175 25.60 14.09 -7.68
N ALA A 176 25.84 14.02 -6.37
CA ALA A 176 27.17 14.03 -5.81
C ALA A 176 27.54 12.59 -5.41
N VAL A 177 28.67 12.10 -5.92
CA VAL A 177 29.20 10.78 -5.59
C VAL A 177 30.39 10.96 -4.67
N ILE A 178 30.26 10.47 -3.43
CA ILE A 178 31.33 10.45 -2.44
C ILE A 178 31.89 9.04 -2.38
N THR A 179 33.05 8.84 -3.01
CA THR A 179 33.80 7.60 -2.92
C THR A 179 34.59 7.59 -1.61
N ILE A 180 34.38 6.56 -0.81
CA ILE A 180 35.03 6.32 0.48
C ILE A 180 35.85 5.05 0.36
N LEU A 181 37.16 5.19 0.50
CA LEU A 181 38.12 4.09 0.44
C LEU A 181 38.67 3.83 1.84
N SER A 182 38.40 2.67 2.42
CA SER A 182 38.94 2.22 3.70
C SER A 182 40.23 1.39 3.53
N SER A 183 41.06 1.29 4.58
CA SER A 183 42.29 0.48 4.56
C SER A 183 42.04 -1.03 4.54
N SER A 184 40.84 -1.50 4.91
CA SER A 184 40.39 -2.90 4.88
C SER A 184 38.88 -2.96 4.59
N LYS A 185 38.26 -4.17 4.62
CA LYS A 185 36.86 -4.38 4.22
C LYS A 185 35.94 -3.33 4.83
N ALA A 186 35.07 -2.77 3.98
CA ALA A 186 34.28 -1.58 4.25
C ALA A 186 33.61 -1.62 5.64
N PRO A 187 33.69 -0.52 6.41
CA PRO A 187 33.07 -0.42 7.72
C PRO A 187 31.54 -0.55 7.62
N VAL A 188 30.89 -1.00 8.69
CA VAL A 188 29.44 -0.83 8.82
C VAL A 188 29.17 0.67 8.90
N PHE A 189 28.18 1.17 8.15
CA PHE A 189 27.84 2.58 8.17
C PHE A 189 26.33 2.81 8.11
N SER A 190 25.93 3.98 8.59
CA SER A 190 24.56 4.51 8.47
C SER A 190 24.63 5.96 8.00
N ASN A 191 23.56 6.44 7.37
CA ASN A 191 23.43 7.85 7.01
C ASN A 191 22.06 8.40 7.41
N PHE A 192 21.98 9.70 7.66
CA PHE A 192 20.73 10.36 8.01
C PHE A 192 20.72 11.85 7.71
N PHE A 193 19.53 12.45 7.66
CA PHE A 193 19.36 13.88 7.41
C PHE A 193 18.97 14.63 8.68
N ASN A 194 19.60 15.77 8.94
CA ASN A 194 19.20 16.76 9.93
C ASN A 194 19.12 18.14 9.28
N GLY A 195 17.91 18.56 8.90
CA GLY A 195 17.72 19.74 8.05
C GLY A 195 18.48 19.59 6.73
N LYS A 196 19.39 20.53 6.45
CA LYS A 196 20.25 20.48 5.25
C LYS A 196 21.52 19.64 5.44
N ASN A 197 21.70 18.93 6.54
CA ASN A 197 22.91 18.16 6.79
C ASN A 197 22.64 16.67 6.55
N LEU A 198 23.40 16.03 5.66
CA LEU A 198 23.51 14.57 5.61
C LEU A 198 24.67 14.14 6.50
N HIS A 199 24.36 13.38 7.53
CA HIS A 199 25.31 12.78 8.43
C HIS A 199 25.60 11.36 7.94
N LEU A 200 26.86 10.96 7.89
CA LEU A 200 27.33 9.63 7.57
C LEU A 200 28.20 9.14 8.72
N VAL A 201 27.77 8.06 9.37
CA VAL A 201 28.45 7.48 10.53
C VAL A 201 29.16 6.20 10.10
N LEU A 202 30.49 6.18 10.25
CA LEU A 202 31.36 5.06 9.87
C LEU A 202 31.92 4.40 11.13
N TRP A 203 31.48 3.18 11.42
CA TRP A 203 31.89 2.43 12.61
C TRP A 203 33.27 1.79 12.43
N ASP A 204 34.07 1.72 13.49
CA ASP A 204 35.41 1.12 13.52
C ASP A 204 36.45 1.81 12.60
N VAL A 205 36.31 3.13 12.41
CA VAL A 205 37.13 3.96 11.50
C VAL A 205 37.70 5.17 12.23
N ILE A 206 38.94 5.55 11.91
CA ILE A 206 39.53 6.87 12.21
C ILE A 206 40.00 7.55 10.93
N LEU A 207 39.69 8.84 10.80
CA LEU A 207 40.29 9.71 9.80
C LEU A 207 41.72 10.07 10.19
N THR A 208 42.71 9.57 9.46
CA THR A 208 44.11 9.97 9.63
C THR A 208 44.36 11.33 8.99
N LYS A 209 44.55 12.34 9.85
CA LYS A 209 45.02 13.72 9.59
C LYS A 209 44.02 14.69 8.96
N ASP A 210 44.14 15.94 9.44
CA ASP A 210 43.51 17.22 9.07
C ASP A 210 43.41 17.48 7.55
N SER A 211 42.70 16.62 6.85
CA SER A 211 42.14 16.97 5.56
C SER A 211 40.83 17.65 5.87
N VAL A 212 40.89 18.95 6.20
CA VAL A 212 39.84 19.83 5.66
C VAL A 212 39.89 19.54 4.17
N VAL A 213 38.95 18.75 3.67
CA VAL A 213 38.79 18.56 2.23
C VAL A 213 38.28 19.91 1.75
N GLU A 214 39.20 20.85 1.49
CA GLU A 214 38.96 21.96 0.57
C GLU A 214 38.81 21.35 -0.83
N SER A 215 37.73 20.57 -1.05
CA SER A 215 37.27 20.27 -2.39
C SER A 215 36.39 21.42 -2.80
N ASN A 216 36.62 21.95 -4.01
CA ASN A 216 35.68 22.83 -4.68
C ASN A 216 34.26 22.30 -4.48
N VAL A 217 33.48 23.11 -3.77
CA VAL A 217 32.07 22.93 -3.39
C VAL A 217 31.30 22.30 -4.55
N SER A 218 30.63 21.19 -4.25
CA SER A 218 29.77 20.46 -5.17
C SER A 218 28.43 21.19 -5.32
N THR A 219 27.73 20.95 -6.43
CA THR A 219 26.38 21.48 -6.68
C THR A 219 25.40 21.12 -5.56
N PHE A 220 25.63 19.99 -4.89
CA PHE A 220 24.79 19.43 -3.82
C PHE A 220 25.35 19.61 -2.42
N ILE A 221 26.67 19.79 -2.26
CA ILE A 221 27.36 19.82 -0.97
C ILE A 221 28.09 21.15 -0.81
N ASN A 222 27.60 22.00 0.09
CA ASN A 222 28.16 23.28 0.48
C ASN A 222 29.44 23.13 1.32
N ARG A 223 29.43 22.23 2.31
CA ARG A 223 30.55 22.00 3.25
C ARG A 223 30.57 20.55 3.70
N VAL A 224 31.75 20.02 4.02
CA VAL A 224 31.90 18.73 4.71
C VAL A 224 32.62 18.94 6.03
N GLU A 225 32.04 18.43 7.10
CA GLU A 225 32.62 18.43 8.45
C GLU A 225 32.87 16.99 8.88
N VAL A 226 33.84 16.79 9.75
CA VAL A 226 34.19 15.46 10.25
C VAL A 226 34.34 15.54 11.76
N TYR A 227 33.65 14.63 12.45
CA TYR A 227 33.65 14.49 13.90
C TYR A 227 34.14 13.08 14.26
N PRO A 228 35.44 12.89 14.50
CA PRO A 228 35.98 11.60 14.93
C PRO A 228 35.57 11.29 16.38
N GLN A 229 35.11 10.07 16.64
CA GLN A 229 34.78 9.53 17.97
C GLN A 229 35.62 8.27 18.26
N GLU A 230 35.49 7.71 19.47
CA GLU A 230 36.31 6.56 19.88
C GLU A 230 36.04 5.27 19.07
N GLU A 231 34.76 5.01 18.75
CA GLU A 231 34.27 3.80 18.05
C GLU A 231 33.74 4.07 16.63
N TYR A 232 33.52 5.33 16.23
CA TYR A 232 33.03 5.69 14.90
C TYR A 232 33.58 7.05 14.45
N THR A 233 33.47 7.34 13.16
CA THR A 233 33.73 8.66 12.58
C THR A 233 32.44 9.16 11.93
N GLU A 234 31.94 10.32 12.37
CA GLU A 234 30.81 10.99 11.73
C GLU A 234 31.32 12.00 10.70
N ILE A 235 30.70 12.00 9.52
CA ILE A 235 30.97 12.94 8.44
C ILE A 235 29.67 13.66 8.12
N VAL A 236 29.67 14.99 8.18
CA VAL A 236 28.48 15.82 7.95
C VAL A 236 28.63 16.59 6.65
N PHE A 237 27.83 16.23 5.67
CA PHE A 237 27.69 16.92 4.39
C PHE A 237 26.59 17.98 4.51
N ASN A 238 26.95 19.26 4.62
CA ASN A 238 26.01 20.37 4.53
C ASN A 238 25.56 20.52 3.07
N LEU A 239 24.28 20.35 2.79
CA LEU A 239 23.71 20.29 1.46
C LEU A 239 23.15 21.64 1.03
N THR A 240 23.21 21.91 -0.27
CA THR A 240 22.71 23.16 -0.87
C THR A 240 21.19 23.13 -1.10
N ILE A 241 20.61 21.95 -1.18
CA ILE A 241 19.19 21.71 -1.49
C ILE A 241 18.48 20.95 -0.35
N ASP A 242 17.18 21.24 -0.21
CA ASP A 242 16.26 20.45 0.60
C ASP A 242 15.84 19.19 -0.19
N GLU A 243 15.37 18.14 0.49
CA GLU A 243 14.82 16.90 -0.13
C GLU A 243 15.79 16.06 -0.98
N VAL A 244 16.84 15.60 -0.31
CA VAL A 244 17.91 14.80 -0.91
C VAL A 244 17.76 13.35 -0.44
N MET A 245 18.04 12.41 -1.32
CA MET A 245 18.19 11.00 -0.97
C MET A 245 19.66 10.65 -1.03
N ALA A 246 20.10 9.86 -0.06
CA ALA A 246 21.45 9.34 -0.01
C ALA A 246 21.38 7.81 0.01
N TYR A 247 21.98 7.17 -0.99
CA TYR A 247 22.10 5.72 -1.04
C TYR A 247 23.56 5.32 -1.24
N TYR A 248 23.87 4.07 -0.92
CA TYR A 248 25.23 3.57 -1.03
C TYR A 248 25.35 2.46 -2.06
N GLU A 249 26.52 2.39 -2.68
CA GLU A 249 26.86 1.37 -3.65
C GLU A 249 28.26 0.84 -3.35
N LYS A 250 28.43 -0.49 -3.39
CA LYS A 250 29.73 -1.13 -3.21
C LYS A 250 30.63 -0.76 -4.39
N GLY A 251 31.86 -0.33 -4.11
CA GLY A 251 32.84 0.00 -5.15
C GLY A 251 33.50 -1.24 -5.76
N ASP A 252 34.44 -1.01 -6.66
CA ASP A 252 35.16 -2.07 -7.40
C ASP A 252 36.00 -3.00 -6.50
N SER A 253 36.28 -2.58 -5.27
CA SER A 253 37.00 -3.37 -4.26
C SER A 253 36.17 -3.53 -2.98
N GLU A 254 36.43 -4.58 -2.19
CA GLU A 254 35.75 -4.78 -0.89
C GLU A 254 36.03 -3.68 0.14
N ASN A 255 36.99 -2.80 -0.14
CA ASN A 255 37.41 -1.71 0.72
C ASN A 255 36.91 -0.35 0.21
N GLU A 256 36.08 -0.34 -0.83
CA GLU A 256 35.56 0.87 -1.44
C GLU A 256 34.04 0.85 -1.44
N PHE A 257 33.44 1.98 -1.08
CA PHE A 257 32.02 2.21 -1.30
C PHE A 257 31.80 3.64 -1.74
N SER A 258 30.66 3.89 -2.36
CA SER A 258 30.26 5.21 -2.82
C SER A 258 28.92 5.58 -2.21
N LEU A 259 28.84 6.79 -1.66
CA LEU A 259 27.62 7.43 -1.22
C LEU A 259 27.15 8.34 -2.35
N HIS A 260 25.96 8.07 -2.89
CA HIS A 260 25.33 8.87 -3.93
C HIS A 260 24.28 9.76 -3.29
N ILE A 261 24.41 11.08 -3.48
CA ILE A 261 23.46 12.08 -3.02
C ILE A 261 22.76 12.67 -4.24
N SER A 262 21.45 12.49 -4.34
CA SER A 262 20.64 13.02 -5.45
C SER A 262 19.29 13.55 -4.99
N ARG A 263 18.61 14.33 -5.84
CA ARG A 263 17.26 14.83 -5.54
C ARG A 263 16.29 13.67 -5.45
N ARG A 264 15.49 13.58 -4.38
CA ARG A 264 14.52 12.48 -4.18
C ARG A 264 13.52 12.38 -5.33
N GLU A 265 12.75 13.44 -5.60
CA GLU A 265 11.66 13.39 -6.60
C GLU A 265 11.97 14.05 -7.96
N TYR A 266 13.06 14.82 -8.04
CA TYR A 266 13.37 15.65 -9.21
C TYR A 266 14.59 15.17 -10.02
N GLY A 267 15.20 14.02 -9.67
CA GLY A 267 16.33 13.46 -10.40
C GLY A 267 15.96 12.90 -11.79
N ARG A 268 16.97 12.56 -12.61
CA ARG A 268 16.72 11.95 -13.94
C ARG A 268 16.06 10.57 -13.85
N TRP A 269 15.37 10.21 -14.93
CA TRP A 269 14.83 8.87 -15.13
C TRP A 269 15.90 7.96 -15.74
N TYR A 270 15.94 6.72 -15.28
CA TYR A 270 16.81 5.66 -15.72
C TYR A 270 15.99 4.44 -16.11
N VAL A 271 16.60 3.53 -16.86
CA VAL A 271 15.98 2.28 -17.29
C VAL A 271 16.99 1.14 -17.23
N ARG A 272 16.53 -0.01 -16.72
CA ARG A 272 17.16 -1.32 -16.85
C ARG A 272 16.12 -2.31 -17.37
N GLU A 273 16.57 -3.29 -18.13
CA GLU A 273 15.69 -4.28 -18.75
C GLU A 273 16.22 -5.70 -18.50
N THR A 274 15.28 -6.65 -18.52
CA THR A 274 15.52 -8.09 -18.61
C THR A 274 14.82 -8.62 -19.88
N GLU A 275 14.64 -9.93 -20.00
CA GLU A 275 13.91 -10.55 -21.12
C GLU A 275 12.46 -10.04 -21.19
N ASN A 276 11.74 -10.07 -20.07
CA ASN A 276 10.31 -9.78 -20.02
C ASN A 276 9.97 -8.41 -19.44
N PHE A 277 10.93 -7.73 -18.78
CA PHE A 277 10.64 -6.48 -18.06
C PHE A 277 11.48 -5.29 -18.51
N ARG A 278 10.88 -4.11 -18.32
CA ARG A 278 11.53 -2.80 -18.36
C ARG A 278 11.24 -2.07 -17.06
N CYS A 279 12.24 -1.90 -16.20
CA CYS A 279 12.11 -1.09 -14.99
C CYS A 279 12.56 0.34 -15.28
N ILE A 280 11.62 1.29 -15.16
CA ILE A 280 11.86 2.73 -15.27
C ILE A 280 11.87 3.29 -13.84
N TYR A 281 12.91 4.04 -13.48
CA TYR A 281 13.13 4.45 -12.08
C TYR A 281 13.87 5.78 -11.99
N ARG A 282 13.85 6.40 -10.82
CA ARG A 282 14.70 7.56 -10.48
C ARG A 282 16.03 7.06 -9.97
N ASP A 283 17.11 7.82 -10.19
CA ASP A 283 18.48 7.49 -9.69
C ASP A 283 18.49 7.04 -8.22
N SER A 284 17.67 7.69 -7.40
CA SER A 284 17.43 7.40 -5.98
C SER A 284 16.97 5.97 -5.68
N HIS A 285 16.42 5.24 -6.64
CA HIS A 285 15.91 3.87 -6.47
C HIS A 285 16.86 2.81 -7.04
N SER A 286 18.01 3.22 -7.62
CA SER A 286 18.91 2.34 -8.37
C SER A 286 19.36 1.09 -7.59
N HIS A 287 19.57 1.22 -6.27
CA HIS A 287 19.96 0.14 -5.37
C HIS A 287 18.92 -0.99 -5.24
N LEU A 288 17.66 -0.75 -5.60
CA LEU A 288 16.57 -1.73 -5.53
C LEU A 288 16.31 -2.43 -6.86
N VAL A 289 16.70 -1.83 -7.98
CA VAL A 289 16.20 -2.22 -9.31
C VAL A 289 16.58 -3.64 -9.69
N ASN A 290 17.79 -4.09 -9.35
CA ASN A 290 18.22 -5.46 -9.64
C ASN A 290 17.37 -6.49 -8.86
N HIS A 291 17.11 -6.22 -7.58
CA HIS A 291 16.25 -7.09 -6.74
C HIS A 291 14.81 -7.11 -7.26
N ILE A 292 14.27 -5.95 -7.66
CA ILE A 292 12.94 -5.82 -8.25
C ILE A 292 12.83 -6.63 -9.54
N LEU A 293 13.78 -6.50 -10.46
CA LEU A 293 13.79 -7.22 -11.74
C LEU A 293 13.95 -8.73 -11.55
N ALA A 294 14.83 -9.16 -10.65
CA ALA A 294 15.00 -10.58 -10.31
C ALA A 294 13.72 -11.17 -9.71
N SER A 295 13.07 -10.42 -8.81
CA SER A 295 11.80 -10.82 -8.20
C SER A 295 10.68 -10.91 -9.24
N ALA A 296 10.65 -9.98 -10.21
CA ALA A 296 9.66 -9.96 -11.28
C ALA A 296 9.80 -11.14 -12.25
N GLU A 297 11.02 -11.46 -12.70
CA GLU A 297 11.27 -12.61 -13.59
C GLU A 297 11.00 -13.95 -12.89
N ASN A 298 11.39 -14.08 -11.61
CA ASN A 298 11.11 -15.26 -10.80
C ASN A 298 9.59 -15.50 -10.67
N SER A 299 8.83 -14.43 -10.35
CA SER A 299 7.39 -14.49 -10.20
C SER A 299 6.68 -14.78 -11.54
N LEU A 300 7.11 -14.11 -12.62
CA LEU A 300 6.54 -14.31 -13.95
C LEU A 300 6.75 -15.74 -14.43
N ALA A 301 7.92 -16.35 -14.20
CA ALA A 301 8.18 -17.74 -14.61
C ALA A 301 7.14 -18.71 -14.01
N ALA A 302 6.85 -18.60 -12.71
CA ALA A 302 5.84 -19.42 -12.05
C ALA A 302 4.41 -19.13 -12.54
N ILE A 303 4.05 -17.85 -12.65
CA ILE A 303 2.70 -17.42 -13.07
C ILE A 303 2.44 -17.81 -14.54
N SER A 304 3.45 -17.68 -15.41
CA SER A 304 3.38 -18.10 -16.81
C SER A 304 3.12 -19.59 -16.96
N GLU A 305 3.71 -20.44 -16.12
CA GLU A 305 3.44 -21.88 -16.10
C GLU A 305 2.00 -22.16 -15.66
N LEU A 306 1.53 -21.53 -14.58
CA LEU A 306 0.20 -21.75 -14.01
C LEU A 306 -0.93 -21.33 -14.97
N PHE A 307 -0.78 -20.22 -15.69
CA PHE A 307 -1.81 -19.71 -16.60
C PHE A 307 -1.58 -20.02 -18.08
N ASN A 308 -0.46 -20.69 -18.43
CA ASN A 308 0.01 -20.83 -19.80
C ASN A 308 0.06 -19.46 -20.52
N TYR A 309 0.64 -18.47 -19.83
CA TYR A 309 0.69 -17.08 -20.25
C TYR A 309 2.09 -16.71 -20.73
N THR A 310 2.16 -15.99 -21.85
CA THR A 310 3.40 -15.38 -22.33
C THR A 310 3.10 -13.92 -22.69
N PRO A 311 3.81 -12.94 -22.10
CA PRO A 311 3.55 -11.55 -22.38
C PRO A 311 3.88 -11.24 -23.86
N SER A 312 3.00 -10.49 -24.53
CA SER A 312 3.21 -10.10 -25.93
C SER A 312 4.18 -8.91 -26.10
N GLU A 313 4.51 -8.25 -24.99
CA GLU A 313 5.35 -7.07 -24.88
C GLU A 313 6.07 -7.07 -23.53
N LYS A 314 7.16 -6.31 -23.40
CA LYS A 314 7.81 -6.16 -22.09
C LYS A 314 6.87 -5.48 -21.11
N ILE A 315 6.76 -6.04 -19.92
CA ILE A 315 6.02 -5.46 -18.81
C ILE A 315 6.83 -4.28 -18.24
N VAL A 316 6.22 -3.11 -18.15
CA VAL A 316 6.86 -1.92 -17.60
C VAL A 316 6.63 -1.89 -16.10
N ILE A 317 7.71 -1.78 -15.33
CA ILE A 317 7.66 -1.49 -13.89
C ILE A 317 8.12 -0.05 -13.71
N ASN A 318 7.33 0.79 -13.03
CA ASN A 318 7.75 2.13 -12.66
C ASN A 318 7.78 2.26 -11.13
N THR A 319 8.92 2.67 -10.60
CA THR A 319 9.13 2.79 -9.14
C THR A 319 8.81 4.20 -8.64
N TYR A 320 8.18 4.29 -7.47
CA TYR A 320 7.76 5.54 -6.84
C TYR A 320 8.15 5.58 -5.36
N ASP A 321 8.44 6.78 -4.89
CA ASP A 321 8.71 7.12 -3.48
C ASP A 321 7.94 8.41 -3.11
N VAL A 322 6.62 8.36 -3.25
CA VAL A 322 5.72 9.54 -3.11
C VAL A 322 4.71 9.36 -1.96
N SER A 323 4.86 8.29 -1.17
CA SER A 323 3.98 7.94 -0.05
C SER A 323 4.75 7.16 1.00
N ASP A 324 4.25 7.14 2.24
CA ASP A 324 4.95 6.50 3.36
C ASP A 324 4.66 5.01 3.52
N TYR A 325 3.82 4.41 2.68
CA TYR A 325 3.58 2.97 2.69
C TYR A 325 3.67 2.41 1.27
N GLY A 326 4.28 1.22 1.15
CA GLY A 326 4.36 0.50 -0.10
C GLY A 326 2.99 0.02 -0.57
N PHE A 327 2.77 0.09 -1.88
CA PHE A 327 1.65 -0.52 -2.56
C PHE A 327 1.98 -0.79 -4.04
N GLY A 328 1.21 -1.70 -4.61
CA GLY A 328 1.26 -2.09 -6.02
C GLY A 328 0.00 -1.65 -6.74
N GLY A 329 0.11 -1.42 -8.04
CA GLY A 329 -1.06 -1.24 -8.87
C GLY A 329 -0.75 -1.50 -10.33
N THR A 330 -1.62 -2.27 -10.98
CA THR A 330 -1.36 -2.74 -12.34
C THR A 330 -2.45 -2.31 -13.32
N THR A 331 -2.03 -2.05 -14.55
CA THR A 331 -2.94 -1.93 -15.68
C THR A 331 -2.40 -2.69 -16.89
N THR A 332 -3.30 -3.24 -17.71
CA THR A 332 -2.94 -3.95 -18.95
C THR A 332 -3.34 -3.18 -20.21
N ILE A 333 -4.01 -2.03 -20.05
CA ILE A 333 -4.46 -1.18 -21.15
C ILE A 333 -4.01 0.26 -20.85
N PRO A 334 -3.31 0.94 -21.78
CA PRO A 334 -2.99 0.49 -23.14
C PRO A 334 -1.76 -0.42 -23.25
N LEU A 335 -1.02 -0.64 -22.17
CA LEU A 335 0.14 -1.53 -22.12
C LEU A 335 0.24 -2.20 -20.74
N ASN A 336 1.02 -3.27 -20.64
CA ASN A 336 1.29 -3.95 -19.37
C ASN A 336 2.20 -3.10 -18.46
N PHE A 337 1.64 -2.53 -17.40
CA PHE A 337 2.31 -1.57 -16.53
C PHE A 337 2.04 -1.89 -15.05
N ILE A 338 3.10 -1.95 -14.26
CA ILE A 338 3.09 -2.07 -12.80
C ILE A 338 3.64 -0.77 -12.20
N ARG A 339 2.84 -0.12 -11.37
CA ARG A 339 3.30 0.90 -10.43
C ARG A 339 3.74 0.21 -9.14
N LEU A 340 4.96 0.49 -8.70
CA LEU A 340 5.54 -0.09 -7.50
C LEU A 340 6.04 1.01 -6.56
N GLU A 341 5.46 1.12 -5.37
CA GLU A 341 5.96 2.02 -4.32
C GLU A 341 6.93 1.27 -3.42
N ILE A 342 8.06 1.89 -3.11
CA ILE A 342 9.23 1.17 -2.57
C ILE A 342 9.27 1.06 -1.04
N GLU A 343 8.40 1.77 -0.34
CA GLU A 343 8.36 1.84 1.12
C GLU A 343 7.79 0.56 1.78
N PRO A 344 8.04 0.33 3.09
CA PRO A 344 7.41 -0.75 3.85
C PRO A 344 5.89 -0.80 3.73
N LEU A 345 5.27 -1.98 3.80
CA LEU A 345 3.80 -2.12 3.75
C LEU A 345 3.15 -1.60 5.05
N GLU A 346 1.87 -1.20 4.99
CA GLU A 346 1.14 -0.79 6.19
C GLU A 346 0.92 -1.99 7.14
N PRO A 347 1.37 -1.95 8.40
CA PRO A 347 1.24 -3.07 9.32
C PRO A 347 0.00 -2.97 10.21
N GLY A 348 -0.30 -4.08 10.88
CA GLY A 348 -1.29 -4.16 11.95
C GLY A 348 -2.44 -5.11 11.66
N TYR A 349 -2.94 -5.72 12.73
CA TYR A 349 -4.00 -6.73 12.75
C TYR A 349 -3.72 -7.95 11.87
N GLU A 350 -2.49 -8.11 11.35
CA GLU A 350 -2.13 -9.13 10.35
C GLU A 350 -3.03 -9.13 9.09
N VAL A 351 -3.46 -7.94 8.64
CA VAL A 351 -4.30 -7.80 7.42
C VAL A 351 -3.54 -8.15 6.14
N THR A 352 -2.23 -7.93 6.13
CA THR A 352 -1.36 -8.26 5.00
C THR A 352 -0.16 -9.05 5.52
N PRO A 353 -0.28 -10.38 5.68
CA PRO A 353 0.87 -11.23 5.98
C PRO A 353 1.71 -11.43 4.72
N TYR A 354 3.01 -11.17 4.80
CA TYR A 354 3.97 -11.34 3.70
C TYR A 354 5.33 -11.80 4.22
N ASN A 355 6.16 -12.30 3.31
CA ASN A 355 7.56 -12.63 3.53
C ASN A 355 8.48 -11.49 3.05
N GLU A 356 9.01 -11.52 1.83
CA GLU A 356 9.79 -10.43 1.24
C GLU A 356 8.83 -9.55 0.43
N ARG A 357 8.74 -8.26 0.79
CA ARG A 357 7.68 -7.36 0.32
C ARG A 357 7.67 -7.16 -1.20
N PHE A 358 8.84 -7.08 -1.85
CA PHE A 358 8.89 -6.80 -3.29
C PHE A 358 8.44 -8.01 -4.10
N GLN A 359 8.95 -9.19 -3.81
CA GLN A 359 8.52 -10.42 -4.48
C GLN A 359 7.05 -10.70 -4.21
N TRP A 360 6.57 -10.53 -2.97
CA TRP A 360 5.17 -10.73 -2.61
C TRP A 360 4.25 -9.79 -3.40
N LEU A 361 4.57 -8.50 -3.44
CA LEU A 361 3.76 -7.49 -4.12
C LEU A 361 3.81 -7.65 -5.64
N ILE A 362 4.99 -7.88 -6.22
CA ILE A 362 5.14 -8.11 -7.66
C ILE A 362 4.43 -9.39 -8.09
N SER A 363 4.46 -10.46 -7.28
CA SER A 363 3.69 -11.68 -7.54
C SER A 363 2.20 -11.39 -7.63
N HIS A 364 1.65 -10.63 -6.66
CA HIS A 364 0.26 -10.20 -6.66
C HIS A 364 -0.10 -9.43 -7.94
N GLU A 365 0.69 -8.40 -8.27
CA GLU A 365 0.48 -7.54 -9.44
C GLU A 365 0.61 -8.29 -10.77
N LEU A 366 1.52 -9.26 -10.87
CA LEU A 366 1.70 -10.07 -12.06
C LEU A 366 0.55 -11.02 -12.35
N VAL A 367 -0.18 -11.47 -11.32
CA VAL A 367 -1.41 -12.24 -11.53
C VAL A 367 -2.45 -11.39 -12.25
N HIS A 368 -2.59 -10.11 -11.89
CA HIS A 368 -3.46 -9.17 -12.62
C HIS A 368 -3.04 -9.04 -14.08
N ILE A 369 -1.73 -9.00 -14.39
CA ILE A 369 -1.24 -9.00 -15.77
C ILE A 369 -1.62 -10.30 -16.48
N ALA A 370 -1.27 -11.45 -15.91
CA ALA A 370 -1.50 -12.74 -16.57
C ALA A 370 -2.99 -12.96 -16.87
N VAL A 371 -3.89 -12.60 -15.94
CA VAL A 371 -5.34 -12.76 -16.12
C VAL A 371 -5.92 -11.71 -17.06
N ASN A 372 -5.57 -10.43 -16.90
CA ASN A 372 -6.20 -9.35 -17.68
C ASN A 372 -5.59 -9.18 -19.07
N ASP A 373 -4.31 -9.52 -19.27
CA ASP A 373 -3.62 -9.41 -20.56
C ASP A 373 -3.77 -10.68 -21.42
N ALA A 374 -4.07 -11.85 -20.83
CA ALA A 374 -4.32 -13.06 -21.60
C ALA A 374 -5.33 -12.79 -22.73
N ALA A 375 -5.00 -13.26 -23.94
CA ALA A 375 -5.72 -12.92 -25.16
C ALA A 375 -6.08 -14.16 -25.97
N SER A 376 -7.33 -14.22 -26.42
CA SER A 376 -7.78 -15.25 -27.37
C SER A 376 -7.29 -14.98 -28.80
N GLY A 377 -7.53 -15.92 -29.72
CA GLY A 377 -7.18 -15.74 -31.15
C GLY A 377 -7.77 -14.46 -31.76
N PRO A 378 -9.10 -14.23 -31.64
CA PRO A 378 -9.74 -12.99 -32.09
C PRO A 378 -9.19 -11.71 -31.44
N GLU A 379 -8.93 -11.73 -30.13
CA GLU A 379 -8.38 -10.54 -29.45
C GLU A 379 -6.97 -10.22 -29.93
N LYS A 380 -6.11 -11.23 -30.14
CA LYS A 380 -4.78 -11.04 -30.73
C LYS A 380 -4.86 -10.39 -32.11
N PHE A 381 -5.83 -10.80 -32.94
CA PHE A 381 -6.09 -10.15 -34.23
C PHE A 381 -6.45 -8.67 -34.06
N PHE A 382 -7.41 -8.33 -33.20
CA PHE A 382 -7.78 -6.93 -32.99
C PHE A 382 -6.67 -6.08 -32.37
N ARG A 383 -5.92 -6.61 -31.38
CA ARG A 383 -4.77 -5.92 -30.77
C ARG A 383 -3.69 -5.58 -31.79
N SER A 384 -3.45 -6.47 -32.76
CA SER A 384 -2.46 -6.23 -33.83
C SER A 384 -2.82 -5.09 -34.79
N ILE A 385 -4.11 -4.72 -34.85
CA ILE A 385 -4.61 -3.63 -35.70
C ILE A 385 -4.76 -2.34 -34.89
N PHE A 386 -5.36 -2.43 -33.70
CA PHE A 386 -5.84 -1.28 -32.94
C PHE A 386 -4.97 -0.91 -31.73
N GLY A 387 -4.05 -1.78 -31.30
CA GLY A 387 -3.43 -1.72 -29.98
C GLY A 387 -4.39 -2.20 -28.88
N LYS A 388 -4.00 -2.05 -27.61
CA LYS A 388 -4.91 -2.26 -26.48
C LYS A 388 -5.62 -0.94 -26.20
N VAL A 389 -6.89 -0.85 -26.56
CA VAL A 389 -7.60 0.44 -26.61
C VAL A 389 -8.12 0.84 -25.24
N ASN A 390 -7.75 2.03 -24.75
CA ASN A 390 -8.29 2.57 -23.50
C ASN A 390 -9.66 3.26 -23.76
N PRO A 391 -10.68 3.05 -22.90
CA PRO A 391 -11.93 3.79 -22.98
C PRO A 391 -11.73 5.29 -22.73
N GLU A 392 -12.25 6.12 -23.61
CA GLU A 392 -12.21 7.58 -23.48
C GLU A 392 -13.60 8.18 -23.38
N LYS A 393 -13.82 8.97 -22.31
CA LYS A 393 -15.10 9.67 -22.08
C LYS A 393 -15.47 10.65 -23.21
N ASN A 394 -14.49 11.36 -23.77
CA ASN A 394 -14.70 12.30 -24.87
C ASN A 394 -14.95 11.60 -26.21
N ARG A 395 -14.60 10.30 -26.29
CA ARG A 395 -14.74 9.46 -27.49
C ARG A 395 -15.29 8.10 -27.10
N PRO A 396 -16.58 7.99 -26.69
CA PRO A 396 -17.16 6.72 -26.25
C PRO A 396 -17.09 5.59 -27.29
N VAL A 397 -16.85 5.92 -28.58
CA VAL A 397 -16.58 4.95 -29.65
C VAL A 397 -15.38 4.04 -29.36
N THR A 398 -14.46 4.44 -28.48
CA THR A 398 -13.34 3.61 -27.99
C THR A 398 -13.79 2.39 -27.18
N VAL A 399 -14.96 2.43 -26.52
CA VAL A 399 -15.44 1.33 -25.64
C VAL A 399 -15.57 -0.01 -26.37
N PRO A 400 -16.29 -0.10 -27.52
CA PRO A 400 -16.32 -1.34 -28.29
C PRO A 400 -14.93 -1.88 -28.65
N PHE A 401 -13.98 -1.03 -29.05
CA PHE A 401 -12.62 -1.48 -29.36
C PHE A 401 -11.86 -1.94 -28.13
N SER A 402 -12.10 -1.31 -26.97
CA SER A 402 -11.52 -1.76 -25.71
C SER A 402 -12.04 -3.15 -25.33
N LEU A 403 -13.34 -3.41 -25.48
CA LEU A 403 -13.92 -4.75 -25.26
C LEU A 403 -13.36 -5.79 -26.24
N LEU A 404 -13.14 -5.41 -27.51
CA LEU A 404 -12.53 -6.29 -28.53
C LEU A 404 -11.05 -6.58 -28.31
N THR A 405 -10.35 -5.71 -27.56
CA THR A 405 -8.91 -5.80 -27.35
C THR A 405 -8.51 -6.16 -25.93
N GLY A 406 -9.43 -6.24 -24.97
CA GLY A 406 -9.13 -6.67 -23.60
C GLY A 406 -10.37 -6.94 -22.75
N ILE A 407 -11.16 -7.97 -23.09
CA ILE A 407 -12.40 -8.26 -22.36
C ILE A 407 -12.16 -8.67 -20.91
N ASN A 408 -11.06 -9.35 -20.61
CA ASN A 408 -10.76 -9.91 -19.28
C ASN A 408 -10.66 -8.83 -18.19
N ARG A 409 -10.26 -7.61 -18.55
CA ARG A 409 -10.24 -6.45 -17.64
C ARG A 409 -11.63 -6.08 -17.12
N TYR A 410 -12.70 -6.42 -17.84
CA TYR A 410 -14.07 -6.02 -17.54
C TYR A 410 -14.80 -7.05 -16.66
N THR A 411 -14.23 -7.29 -15.49
CA THR A 411 -14.75 -8.19 -14.45
C THR A 411 -14.81 -7.46 -13.11
N PRO A 412 -15.65 -7.91 -12.15
CA PRO A 412 -15.71 -7.29 -10.82
C PRO A 412 -14.34 -7.27 -10.15
N ARG A 413 -14.06 -6.27 -9.30
CA ARG A 413 -12.75 -6.17 -8.66
C ARG A 413 -12.42 -7.38 -7.78
N TRP A 414 -13.38 -7.86 -6.98
CA TRP A 414 -13.19 -9.07 -6.16
C TRP A 414 -12.79 -10.30 -6.99
N HIS A 415 -13.24 -10.40 -8.25
CA HIS A 415 -12.87 -11.50 -9.15
C HIS A 415 -11.41 -11.36 -9.59
N GLN A 416 -10.92 -10.14 -9.81
CA GLN A 416 -9.50 -9.90 -10.14
C GLN A 416 -8.60 -10.14 -8.92
N GLU A 417 -9.04 -9.72 -7.72
CA GLU A 417 -8.29 -9.97 -6.48
C GLU A 417 -8.26 -11.46 -6.09
N ALA A 418 -9.27 -12.25 -6.47
CA ALA A 418 -9.37 -13.65 -6.08
C ALA A 418 -8.11 -14.49 -6.44
N PRO A 419 -7.69 -14.62 -7.71
CA PRO A 419 -6.51 -15.40 -8.07
C PRO A 419 -5.22 -14.73 -7.55
N ALA A 420 -5.18 -13.41 -7.45
CA ALA A 420 -4.01 -12.68 -6.94
C ALA A 420 -3.77 -13.01 -5.46
N VAL A 421 -4.80 -12.94 -4.62
CA VAL A 421 -4.74 -13.31 -3.20
C VAL A 421 -4.48 -14.80 -2.99
N TYR A 422 -5.01 -15.65 -3.86
CA TYR A 422 -4.74 -17.07 -3.79
C TYR A 422 -3.27 -17.38 -4.06
N LEU A 423 -2.73 -16.84 -5.15
CA LEU A 423 -1.36 -17.10 -5.57
C LEU A 423 -0.33 -16.33 -4.74
N GLU A 424 -0.60 -15.13 -4.24
CA GLU A 424 0.32 -14.42 -3.33
C GLU A 424 0.66 -15.31 -2.12
N THR A 425 -0.33 -16.06 -1.60
CA THR A 425 -0.15 -16.96 -0.46
C THR A 425 0.77 -18.13 -0.83
N TRP A 426 0.47 -18.84 -1.92
CA TRP A 426 1.19 -20.07 -2.26
C TRP A 426 2.57 -19.81 -2.89
N LEU A 427 2.69 -18.77 -3.71
CA LEU A 427 3.99 -18.32 -4.27
C LEU A 427 4.94 -17.83 -3.15
N SER A 428 4.39 -17.32 -2.05
CA SER A 428 5.16 -16.88 -0.89
C SER A 428 5.36 -17.95 0.18
N GLY A 429 5.13 -19.23 -0.15
CA GLY A 429 5.35 -20.35 0.78
C GLY A 429 4.37 -20.42 1.95
N GLY A 430 3.16 -19.86 1.78
CA GLY A 430 2.10 -19.83 2.79
C GLY A 430 1.92 -18.47 3.48
N PHE A 431 2.83 -17.51 3.28
CA PHE A 431 2.71 -16.15 3.80
C PHE A 431 1.80 -15.30 2.89
N GLY A 432 0.50 -15.33 3.15
CA GLY A 432 -0.52 -14.56 2.44
C GLY A 432 -1.91 -14.74 3.03
N ARG A 433 -2.90 -13.99 2.50
CA ARG A 433 -4.20 -13.82 3.17
C ARG A 433 -5.07 -15.08 3.24
N VAL A 434 -4.85 -16.08 2.36
CA VAL A 434 -5.60 -17.36 2.43
C VAL A 434 -5.33 -18.12 3.74
N LEU A 435 -4.15 -17.91 4.34
CA LEU A 435 -3.77 -18.43 5.66
C LEU A 435 -3.72 -17.32 6.72
N GLY A 436 -4.27 -16.14 6.43
CA GLY A 436 -4.23 -14.98 7.31
C GLY A 436 -5.21 -15.09 8.48
N ASN A 437 -4.75 -14.68 9.68
CA ASN A 437 -5.56 -14.68 10.88
C ASN A 437 -6.72 -13.67 10.83
N PHE A 438 -6.49 -12.51 10.20
CA PHE A 438 -7.51 -11.47 10.07
C PHE A 438 -8.72 -11.93 9.25
N ASP A 439 -8.48 -12.60 8.12
CA ASP A 439 -9.52 -13.11 7.23
C ASP A 439 -10.37 -14.17 7.94
N GLU A 440 -9.75 -15.15 8.59
CA GLU A 440 -10.46 -16.15 9.41
C GLU A 440 -11.30 -15.50 10.51
N MET A 441 -10.73 -14.50 11.19
CA MET A 441 -11.43 -13.76 12.24
C MET A 441 -12.65 -13.01 11.70
N TYR A 442 -12.54 -12.35 10.55
CA TYR A 442 -13.64 -11.58 9.96
C TYR A 442 -14.82 -12.49 9.60
N PHE A 443 -14.57 -13.60 8.88
CA PHE A 443 -15.63 -14.54 8.51
C PHE A 443 -16.27 -15.20 9.74
N ARG A 444 -15.47 -15.55 10.75
CA ARG A 444 -15.99 -16.02 12.05
C ARG A 444 -16.85 -14.96 12.74
N SER A 445 -16.42 -13.70 12.72
CA SER A 445 -17.15 -12.59 13.35
C SER A 445 -18.49 -12.32 12.67
N LEU A 446 -18.61 -12.53 11.35
CA LEU A 446 -19.91 -12.46 10.67
C LEU A 446 -20.91 -13.48 11.23
N VAL A 447 -20.46 -14.71 11.50
CA VAL A 447 -21.30 -15.77 12.09
C VAL A 447 -21.63 -15.44 13.56
N VAL A 448 -20.65 -15.01 14.35
CA VAL A 448 -20.84 -14.61 15.76
C VAL A 448 -21.83 -13.44 15.88
N ASP A 449 -21.72 -12.44 15.00
CA ASP A 449 -22.59 -11.25 14.99
C ASP A 449 -23.96 -11.52 14.34
N GLY A 450 -24.20 -12.73 13.81
CA GLY A 450 -25.45 -13.09 13.14
C GLY A 450 -25.71 -12.33 11.83
N LYS A 451 -24.64 -11.90 11.15
CA LYS A 451 -24.75 -11.13 9.91
C LYS A 451 -24.91 -12.02 8.69
N ARG A 452 -25.69 -11.51 7.73
CA ARG A 452 -25.85 -12.14 6.43
C ARG A 452 -24.61 -11.89 5.57
N PHE A 453 -24.08 -12.95 4.97
CA PHE A 453 -23.04 -12.86 3.96
C PHE A 453 -23.59 -12.16 2.69
N PRO A 454 -22.82 -11.25 2.09
CA PRO A 454 -23.22 -10.56 0.87
C PRO A 454 -23.24 -11.55 -0.32
N ASP A 455 -24.15 -11.31 -1.27
CA ASP A 455 -24.00 -11.84 -2.63
C ASP A 455 -22.97 -11.00 -3.42
N ASP A 456 -22.57 -11.47 -4.60
CA ASP A 456 -21.55 -10.80 -5.44
C ASP A 456 -21.93 -9.37 -5.81
N VAL A 457 -23.22 -9.11 -6.06
CA VAL A 457 -23.73 -7.79 -6.45
C VAL A 457 -23.77 -6.84 -5.25
N PHE A 458 -24.22 -7.29 -4.08
CA PHE A 458 -24.24 -6.47 -2.87
C PHE A 458 -22.84 -6.16 -2.35
N LEU A 459 -21.89 -7.10 -2.50
CA LEU A 459 -20.48 -6.89 -2.17
C LEU A 459 -19.90 -5.70 -2.98
N ASP A 460 -20.06 -5.72 -4.30
CA ASP A 460 -19.51 -4.73 -5.22
C ASP A 460 -20.28 -3.39 -5.20
N GLY A 461 -21.62 -3.44 -5.19
CA GLY A 461 -22.45 -2.25 -5.31
C GLY A 461 -22.66 -1.45 -4.01
N TYR A 462 -22.55 -2.11 -2.85
CA TYR A 462 -22.89 -1.52 -1.54
C TYR A 462 -21.78 -1.67 -0.51
N LEU A 463 -21.45 -2.92 -0.14
CA LEU A 463 -20.64 -3.19 1.05
C LEU A 463 -19.21 -2.66 0.91
N GLY A 464 -18.59 -2.82 -0.26
CA GLY A 464 -17.24 -2.32 -0.56
C GLY A 464 -17.10 -0.79 -0.49
N HIS A 465 -18.20 -0.04 -0.46
CA HIS A 465 -18.18 1.42 -0.33
C HIS A 465 -18.53 1.93 1.07
N ASN A 466 -19.35 1.18 1.81
CA ASN A 466 -19.93 1.63 3.09
C ASN A 466 -19.31 0.95 4.31
N SER A 467 -18.51 -0.10 4.14
CA SER A 467 -17.78 -0.75 5.23
C SER A 467 -16.52 0.02 5.60
N PHE A 468 -16.12 -0.06 6.88
CA PHE A 468 -14.80 0.44 7.32
C PHE A 468 -13.63 -0.30 6.65
N LEU A 469 -13.87 -1.53 6.16
CA LEU A 469 -12.90 -2.33 5.42
C LEU A 469 -12.76 -1.90 3.95
N LEU A 470 -13.66 -1.06 3.43
CA LEU A 470 -13.61 -0.55 2.05
C LEU A 470 -13.31 -1.68 1.03
N GLU A 471 -12.29 -1.48 0.20
CA GLU A 471 -11.87 -2.39 -0.86
C GLU A 471 -11.15 -3.64 -0.33
N THR A 472 -10.70 -3.66 0.93
CA THR A 472 -10.12 -4.86 1.58
C THR A 472 -11.08 -6.05 1.50
N LEU A 473 -12.40 -5.79 1.50
CA LEU A 473 -13.43 -6.82 1.32
C LEU A 473 -13.29 -7.59 -0.01
N TYR A 474 -12.79 -6.96 -1.07
CA TYR A 474 -12.62 -7.64 -2.36
C TYR A 474 -11.53 -8.72 -2.30
N TYR A 475 -10.44 -8.44 -1.58
CA TYR A 475 -9.37 -9.41 -1.31
C TYR A 475 -9.91 -10.57 -0.47
N MET A 476 -10.64 -10.27 0.61
CA MET A 476 -11.15 -11.26 1.55
C MET A 476 -12.18 -12.20 0.90
N TYR A 477 -13.23 -11.66 0.28
CA TYR A 477 -14.26 -12.49 -0.37
C TYR A 477 -13.74 -13.18 -1.63
N GLY A 478 -12.91 -12.50 -2.44
CA GLY A 478 -12.30 -13.09 -3.63
C GLY A 478 -11.42 -14.28 -3.27
N GLY A 479 -10.47 -14.08 -2.35
CA GLY A 479 -9.57 -15.12 -1.85
C GLY A 479 -10.34 -16.27 -1.21
N ARG A 480 -11.33 -15.99 -0.36
CA ARG A 480 -12.14 -17.04 0.30
C ARG A 480 -12.95 -17.87 -0.70
N PHE A 481 -13.53 -17.22 -1.71
CA PHE A 481 -14.34 -17.91 -2.71
C PHE A 481 -13.48 -18.85 -3.58
N ILE A 482 -12.33 -18.39 -4.08
CA ILE A 482 -11.44 -19.28 -4.86
C ILE A 482 -10.86 -20.41 -3.99
N THR A 483 -10.58 -20.17 -2.71
CA THR A 483 -10.20 -21.22 -1.74
C THR A 483 -11.29 -22.29 -1.63
N HIS A 484 -12.56 -21.89 -1.50
CA HIS A 484 -13.69 -22.83 -1.50
C HIS A 484 -13.74 -23.64 -2.81
N LEU A 485 -13.58 -22.99 -3.96
CA LEU A 485 -13.56 -23.69 -5.26
C LEU A 485 -12.39 -24.67 -5.38
N ALA A 486 -11.20 -24.30 -4.90
CA ALA A 486 -10.01 -25.15 -4.92
C ALA A 486 -10.18 -26.39 -4.03
N ILE A 487 -10.82 -26.26 -2.87
CA ILE A 487 -11.14 -27.40 -1.99
C ILE A 487 -12.16 -28.34 -2.67
N LYS A 488 -13.19 -27.79 -3.32
CA LYS A 488 -14.31 -28.57 -3.88
C LYS A 488 -14.00 -29.19 -5.25
N TYR A 489 -13.25 -28.49 -6.10
CA TYR A 489 -13.05 -28.85 -7.50
C TYR A 489 -11.57 -29.04 -7.90
N GLY A 490 -10.63 -28.78 -7.00
CA GLY A 490 -9.18 -28.83 -7.25
C GLY A 490 -8.60 -27.54 -7.84
N ASN A 491 -7.30 -27.35 -7.64
CA ASN A 491 -6.55 -26.17 -8.08
C ASN A 491 -6.62 -25.91 -9.58
N GLU A 492 -6.47 -26.96 -10.39
CA GLU A 492 -6.45 -26.83 -11.85
C GLU A 492 -7.75 -26.18 -12.37
N LYS A 493 -8.91 -26.65 -11.90
CA LYS A 493 -10.20 -26.07 -12.28
C LYS A 493 -10.40 -24.67 -11.70
N ALA A 494 -9.95 -24.44 -10.46
CA ALA A 494 -10.04 -23.14 -9.82
C ALA A 494 -9.29 -22.07 -10.62
N LEU A 495 -8.04 -22.34 -11.03
CA LEU A 495 -7.23 -21.43 -11.83
C LEU A 495 -7.71 -21.34 -13.29
N LYS A 496 -8.19 -22.45 -13.88
CA LYS A 496 -8.73 -22.49 -15.25
C LYS A 496 -9.89 -21.52 -15.47
N TRP A 497 -10.65 -21.17 -14.43
CA TRP A 497 -11.70 -20.14 -14.53
C TRP A 497 -11.15 -18.76 -14.93
N PHE A 498 -9.90 -18.45 -14.58
CA PHE A 498 -9.26 -17.17 -14.90
C PHE A 498 -8.46 -17.22 -16.21
N SER A 499 -8.14 -18.40 -16.72
CA SER A 499 -7.46 -18.59 -18.00
C SER A 499 -8.34 -18.23 -19.21
N THR A 500 -7.70 -17.85 -20.32
CA THR A 500 -8.37 -17.55 -21.59
C THR A 500 -8.07 -18.62 -22.63
N GLU A 501 -9.10 -19.22 -23.20
CA GLU A 501 -8.95 -20.25 -24.25
C GLU A 501 -8.80 -19.60 -25.64
N HIS A 502 -8.13 -20.28 -26.57
CA HIS A 502 -7.87 -19.72 -27.91
C HIS A 502 -9.15 -19.35 -28.68
N SER A 503 -10.23 -20.11 -28.48
CA SER A 503 -11.53 -19.92 -29.13
C SER A 503 -12.44 -18.92 -28.42
N ASP A 504 -12.07 -18.40 -27.25
CA ASP A 504 -12.90 -17.45 -26.51
C ASP A 504 -13.13 -16.17 -27.32
N PHE A 505 -14.35 -15.66 -27.31
CA PHE A 505 -14.66 -14.36 -27.90
C PHE A 505 -15.79 -13.67 -27.13
N LEU A 506 -15.46 -12.57 -26.46
CA LEU A 506 -16.40 -11.77 -25.65
C LEU A 506 -17.19 -12.61 -24.62
N ILE A 507 -16.53 -13.60 -24.01
CA ILE A 507 -17.11 -14.46 -22.98
C ILE A 507 -16.91 -13.82 -21.61
N GLY A 508 -18.00 -13.50 -20.91
CA GLY A 508 -17.96 -12.98 -19.55
C GLY A 508 -17.59 -14.05 -18.51
N TYR A 509 -17.09 -13.61 -17.35
CA TYR A 509 -16.54 -14.51 -16.32
C TYR A 509 -17.58 -15.49 -15.73
N LYS A 510 -18.87 -15.12 -15.62
CA LYS A 510 -19.95 -16.04 -15.18
C LYS A 510 -20.23 -17.14 -16.21
N SER A 511 -20.14 -16.82 -17.49
CA SER A 511 -20.28 -17.82 -18.57
C SER A 511 -19.07 -18.76 -18.57
N ARG A 512 -17.86 -18.21 -18.41
CA ARG A 512 -16.64 -19.02 -18.24
C ARG A 512 -16.73 -19.91 -17.00
N PHE A 513 -17.23 -19.39 -15.88
CA PHE A 513 -17.48 -20.15 -14.65
C PHE A 513 -18.37 -21.36 -14.92
N LYS A 514 -19.53 -21.15 -15.56
CA LYS A 514 -20.46 -22.23 -15.89
C LYS A 514 -19.83 -23.29 -16.82
N ASN A 515 -19.01 -22.86 -17.78
CA ASN A 515 -18.30 -23.77 -18.68
C ASN A 515 -17.24 -24.60 -17.95
N THR A 516 -16.55 -24.02 -16.97
CA THR A 516 -15.49 -24.70 -16.20
C THR A 516 -16.04 -25.66 -15.13
N PHE A 517 -17.05 -25.23 -14.38
CA PHE A 517 -17.56 -25.98 -13.22
C PHE A 517 -18.86 -26.75 -13.47
N GLY A 518 -19.60 -26.43 -14.55
CA GLY A 518 -20.88 -27.07 -14.88
C GLY A 518 -22.07 -26.65 -14.02
N VAL A 519 -21.87 -25.78 -13.02
CA VAL A 519 -22.90 -25.23 -12.13
C VAL A 519 -23.06 -23.72 -12.35
N SER A 520 -24.19 -23.15 -11.91
CA SER A 520 -24.39 -21.70 -12.02
C SER A 520 -23.54 -20.96 -10.98
N PHE A 521 -23.10 -19.74 -11.30
CA PHE A 521 -22.31 -18.93 -10.37
C PHE A 521 -23.07 -18.64 -9.06
N SER A 522 -24.36 -18.30 -9.16
CA SER A 522 -25.20 -18.02 -7.97
C SER A 522 -25.38 -19.24 -7.06
N GLU A 523 -25.43 -20.44 -7.63
CA GLU A 523 -25.49 -21.69 -6.87
C GLU A 523 -24.17 -21.95 -6.14
N ALA A 524 -23.04 -21.83 -6.84
CA ALA A 524 -21.72 -21.98 -6.22
C ALA A 524 -21.44 -20.94 -5.12
N TRP A 525 -21.88 -19.68 -5.30
CA TRP A 525 -21.75 -18.65 -4.26
C TRP A 525 -22.61 -18.97 -3.03
N LYS A 526 -23.81 -19.49 -3.24
CA LYS A 526 -24.68 -19.94 -2.16
C LYS A 526 -24.05 -21.10 -1.39
N ASP A 527 -23.54 -22.11 -2.10
CA ASP A 527 -22.81 -23.23 -1.50
C ASP A 527 -21.61 -22.74 -0.68
N PHE A 528 -20.84 -21.78 -1.21
CA PHE A 528 -19.73 -21.16 -0.50
C PHE A 528 -20.19 -20.55 0.84
N VAL A 529 -21.26 -19.76 0.84
CA VAL A 529 -21.78 -19.12 2.07
C VAL A 529 -22.24 -20.16 3.09
N GLU A 530 -22.92 -21.21 2.64
CA GLU A 530 -23.37 -22.30 3.50
C GLU A 530 -22.18 -23.06 4.12
N ASP A 531 -21.20 -23.44 3.29
CA ASP A 531 -20.01 -24.17 3.72
C ASP A 531 -19.12 -23.33 4.65
N GLU A 532 -18.94 -22.04 4.37
CA GLU A 532 -18.20 -21.10 5.23
C GLU A 532 -18.89 -20.95 6.59
N THR A 533 -20.23 -20.84 6.60
CA THR A 533 -21.00 -20.76 7.85
C THR A 533 -20.84 -22.04 8.67
N VAL A 534 -20.91 -23.22 8.04
CA VAL A 534 -20.69 -24.51 8.72
C VAL A 534 -19.26 -24.61 9.25
N PHE A 535 -18.26 -24.20 8.46
CA PHE A 535 -16.85 -24.20 8.85
C PHE A 535 -16.61 -23.32 10.08
N GLN A 536 -17.11 -22.09 10.08
CA GLN A 536 -16.91 -21.17 11.19
C GLN A 536 -17.69 -21.57 12.45
N ASN A 537 -18.89 -22.16 12.32
CA ASN A 537 -19.59 -22.71 13.49
C ASN A 537 -18.76 -23.79 14.21
N LYS A 538 -18.04 -24.66 13.46
CA LYS A 538 -17.13 -25.63 14.08
C LYS A 538 -15.99 -24.95 14.84
N ASN A 539 -15.41 -23.88 14.28
CA ASN A 539 -14.39 -23.10 14.98
C ASN A 539 -14.94 -22.41 16.23
N ILE A 540 -16.17 -21.89 16.17
CA ILE A 540 -16.87 -21.31 17.33
C ILE A 540 -17.10 -22.38 18.41
N ASP A 541 -17.52 -23.59 18.05
CA ASP A 541 -17.69 -24.70 18.99
C ASP A 541 -16.36 -25.10 19.66
N ILE A 542 -15.25 -25.12 18.90
CA ILE A 542 -13.91 -25.36 19.44
C ILE A 542 -13.55 -24.29 20.47
N LEU A 543 -13.78 -23.01 20.16
CA LEU A 543 -13.47 -21.92 21.09
C LEU A 543 -14.38 -21.97 22.34
N ASN A 544 -15.66 -22.30 22.19
CA ASN A 544 -16.60 -22.46 23.30
C ASN A 544 -16.32 -23.69 24.19
N SER A 545 -15.38 -24.55 23.82
CA SER A 545 -14.93 -25.66 24.67
C SER A 545 -14.09 -25.20 25.89
N ALA A 546 -13.70 -23.93 25.94
CA ALA A 546 -13.03 -23.29 27.07
C ALA A 546 -13.77 -22.00 27.49
N GLY A 547 -13.62 -21.59 28.75
CA GLY A 547 -14.30 -20.42 29.30
C GLY A 547 -13.81 -19.10 28.67
N LEU A 548 -14.73 -18.32 28.09
CA LEU A 548 -14.41 -17.02 27.49
C LEU A 548 -14.05 -15.97 28.56
N THR A 549 -13.10 -15.10 28.25
CA THR A 549 -12.72 -13.99 29.12
C THR A 549 -13.88 -13.01 29.29
N PRO A 550 -14.24 -12.63 30.54
CA PRO A 550 -15.22 -11.59 30.78
C PRO A 550 -14.80 -10.25 30.16
N VAL A 551 -15.70 -9.62 29.41
CA VAL A 551 -15.49 -8.31 28.79
C VAL A 551 -16.53 -7.31 29.29
N ARG A 552 -16.10 -6.12 29.73
CA ARG A 552 -16.99 -5.00 30.04
C ARG A 552 -16.99 -4.02 28.87
N ILE A 553 -18.07 -3.99 28.11
CA ILE A 553 -18.26 -3.06 26.99
C ILE A 553 -18.41 -1.64 27.53
N LEU A 554 -17.62 -0.71 27.00
CA LEU A 554 -17.64 0.71 27.40
C LEU A 554 -18.55 1.57 26.53
N SER A 555 -18.79 1.16 25.29
CA SER A 555 -19.65 1.85 24.33
C SER A 555 -20.20 0.84 23.31
N ASP A 556 -21.45 1.04 22.88
CA ASP A 556 -22.05 0.25 21.81
C ASP A 556 -21.63 0.73 20.41
N GLU A 557 -20.98 1.90 20.32
CA GLU A 557 -20.48 2.45 19.07
C GLU A 557 -19.40 1.56 18.44
N LYS A 558 -19.47 1.40 17.12
CA LYS A 558 -18.46 0.70 16.31
C LYS A 558 -17.53 1.73 15.69
N PHE A 559 -16.23 1.59 15.93
CA PHE A 559 -15.24 2.61 15.56
C PHE A 559 -14.56 2.34 14.21
N GLY A 560 -14.88 1.25 13.52
CA GLY A 560 -14.08 0.84 12.35
C GLY A 560 -12.65 0.53 12.80
N PHE A 561 -11.65 1.07 12.10
CA PHE A 561 -10.25 1.01 12.50
C PHE A 561 -9.88 2.10 13.50
N VAL A 562 -8.89 1.83 14.36
CA VAL A 562 -8.46 2.72 15.46
C VAL A 562 -6.94 2.89 15.51
N THR A 563 -6.50 4.04 16.03
CA THR A 563 -5.08 4.33 16.33
C THR A 563 -4.59 3.51 17.54
N GLU A 564 -3.32 3.70 17.95
CA GLU A 564 -2.91 3.28 19.28
C GLU A 564 -3.68 4.07 20.36
N PRO A 565 -4.25 3.38 21.37
CA PRO A 565 -4.85 4.02 22.52
C PRO A 565 -3.81 4.36 23.61
N TYR A 566 -4.05 5.43 24.36
CA TYR A 566 -3.24 5.83 25.52
C TYR A 566 -4.12 6.15 26.72
N PHE A 567 -3.69 5.72 27.91
CA PHE A 567 -4.36 6.05 29.16
C PHE A 567 -3.81 7.34 29.77
N SER A 568 -4.69 8.33 29.97
CA SER A 568 -4.39 9.53 30.74
C SER A 568 -4.82 9.34 32.18
N LYS A 569 -3.85 9.22 33.09
CA LYS A 569 -4.09 9.01 34.53
C LYS A 569 -4.72 10.24 35.15
N LYS A 570 -4.22 11.42 34.77
CA LYS A 570 -4.72 12.73 35.23
C LYS A 570 -6.20 12.93 34.94
N LEU A 571 -6.68 12.44 33.80
CA LEU A 571 -8.06 12.64 33.33
C LEU A 571 -8.94 11.39 33.48
N ASN A 572 -8.38 10.28 33.95
CA ASN A 572 -9.01 8.96 33.96
C ASN A 572 -9.71 8.65 32.62
N SER A 573 -8.97 8.75 31.52
CA SER A 573 -9.53 8.74 30.16
C SER A 573 -8.63 8.02 29.16
N ILE A 574 -9.22 7.44 28.11
CA ILE A 574 -8.49 6.82 26.98
C ILE A 574 -8.47 7.79 25.80
N ILE A 575 -7.28 8.08 25.28
CA ILE A 575 -7.06 8.88 24.08
C ILE A 575 -6.87 7.93 22.89
N TYR A 576 -7.59 8.13 21.80
CA TYR A 576 -7.54 7.29 20.60
C TYR A 576 -8.12 8.05 19.39
N GLY A 577 -7.84 7.59 18.19
CA GLY A 577 -8.53 7.99 16.96
C GLY A 577 -9.26 6.84 16.30
N TYR A 578 -10.20 7.18 15.42
CA TYR A 578 -10.89 6.17 14.61
C TYR A 578 -11.22 6.64 13.20
N HIS A 579 -11.48 5.67 12.33
CA HIS A 579 -11.94 5.85 10.96
C HIS A 579 -13.13 4.93 10.67
N ARG A 580 -14.32 5.53 10.50
CA ARG A 580 -15.59 4.81 10.33
C ARG A 580 -16.50 5.43 9.27
N PRO A 581 -17.51 4.69 8.78
CA PRO A 581 -18.56 5.21 7.91
C PRO A 581 -19.31 6.40 8.52
N GLY A 582 -19.68 7.38 7.69
CA GLY A 582 -20.50 8.53 8.08
C GLY A 582 -19.81 9.65 8.87
N GLU A 583 -18.57 9.47 9.32
CA GLU A 583 -17.84 10.50 10.09
C GLU A 583 -16.41 10.68 9.59
N LEU A 584 -15.91 11.93 9.58
CA LEU A 584 -14.51 12.18 9.26
C LEU A 584 -13.61 11.58 10.35
N ALA A 585 -12.52 10.92 9.96
CA ALA A 585 -11.52 10.43 10.91
C ALA A 585 -11.09 11.52 11.88
N ASN A 586 -11.02 11.18 13.17
CA ASN A 586 -10.72 12.12 14.24
C ASN A 586 -10.10 11.46 15.46
N LEU A 587 -9.33 12.25 16.22
CA LEU A 587 -8.83 11.92 17.55
C LEU A 587 -9.85 12.33 18.61
N ARG A 588 -9.95 11.53 19.66
CA ARG A 588 -10.91 11.67 20.76
C ARG A 588 -10.28 11.32 22.09
N ILE A 589 -10.95 11.79 23.14
CA ILE A 589 -10.71 11.37 24.52
C ILE A 589 -12.00 10.78 25.08
N PHE A 590 -11.95 9.55 25.59
CA PHE A 590 -13.06 8.83 26.19
C PHE A 590 -12.90 8.79 27.70
N ASN A 591 -13.85 9.37 28.42
CA ASN A 591 -13.81 9.42 29.89
C ASN A 591 -14.33 8.11 30.49
N LEU A 592 -13.53 7.46 31.34
CA LEU A 592 -13.85 6.15 31.90
C LEU A 592 -14.91 6.22 33.02
N ASP A 593 -15.16 7.40 33.60
CA ASP A 593 -16.18 7.59 34.64
C ASP A 593 -17.57 7.87 34.05
N LYS A 594 -17.61 8.70 32.99
CA LYS A 594 -18.84 9.18 32.34
C LYS A 594 -19.26 8.36 31.13
N PHE A 595 -18.39 7.47 30.64
CA PHE A 595 -18.60 6.64 29.46
C PHE A 595 -18.99 7.43 28.22
N ASN A 596 -18.29 8.55 27.97
CA ASN A 596 -18.53 9.38 26.79
C ASN A 596 -17.23 9.85 26.15
N SER A 597 -17.28 10.15 24.85
CA SER A 597 -16.13 10.63 24.08
C SER A 597 -16.27 12.10 23.70
N LYS A 598 -15.16 12.85 23.79
CA LYS A 598 -15.03 14.21 23.27
C LYS A 598 -14.07 14.21 22.08
N LYS A 599 -14.49 14.83 20.96
CA LYS A 599 -13.64 15.06 19.79
C LYS A 599 -12.55 16.10 20.09
N LEU A 600 -11.31 15.80 19.69
CA LEU A 600 -10.16 16.69 19.82
C LEU A 600 -9.85 17.40 18.50
N VAL A 601 -9.47 16.64 17.48
CA VAL A 601 -9.07 17.16 16.16
C VAL A 601 -9.43 16.16 15.07
N THR A 602 -9.71 16.63 13.85
CA THR A 602 -9.91 15.75 12.70
C THR A 602 -8.58 15.40 12.03
N LEU A 603 -8.46 14.18 11.52
CA LEU A 603 -7.27 13.69 10.83
C LEU A 603 -7.49 13.76 9.32
N PRO A 604 -6.89 14.73 8.59
CA PRO A 604 -6.85 14.68 7.13
C PRO A 604 -6.13 13.40 6.68
N THR A 605 -6.56 12.84 5.53
CA THR A 605 -5.93 11.68 4.86
C THR A 605 -5.51 10.56 5.83
N PRO A 606 -6.46 9.98 6.60
CA PRO A 606 -6.16 8.86 7.47
C PRO A 606 -5.66 7.65 6.66
N SER A 607 -4.79 6.83 7.24
CA SER A 607 -4.49 5.51 6.66
C SER A 607 -5.69 4.58 6.80
N ALA A 608 -5.70 3.52 6.00
CA ALA A 608 -6.82 2.58 6.01
C ALA A 608 -6.89 1.82 7.34
N ILE A 609 -5.77 1.28 7.81
CA ILE A 609 -5.73 0.31 8.92
C ILE A 609 -5.36 0.98 10.24
N ARG A 610 -4.29 1.78 10.26
CA ARG A 610 -3.80 2.42 11.50
C ARG A 610 -4.42 3.77 11.80
N VAL A 611 -5.13 4.38 10.83
CA VAL A 611 -5.74 5.71 10.89
C VAL A 611 -4.72 6.84 10.97
N ALA A 612 -3.92 6.88 12.03
CA ALA A 612 -2.79 7.78 12.25
C ALA A 612 -1.84 7.17 13.29
N SER A 613 -0.57 7.57 13.26
CA SER A 613 0.34 7.31 14.36
C SER A 613 0.10 8.33 15.47
N THR A 614 0.15 7.90 16.72
CA THR A 614 -0.13 8.73 17.90
C THR A 614 0.86 8.41 19.01
N ALA A 615 1.15 9.37 19.90
CA ALA A 615 1.88 9.16 21.15
C ALA A 615 1.41 10.20 22.19
N TYR A 616 1.44 9.86 23.49
CA TYR A 616 0.93 10.73 24.55
C TYR A 616 1.92 10.90 25.69
N ASP A 617 2.31 12.14 25.97
CA ASP A 617 3.08 12.51 27.16
C ASP A 617 2.10 12.89 28.28
N ASP A 618 1.92 12.01 29.26
CA ASP A 618 0.99 12.21 30.39
C ASP A 618 1.45 13.34 31.32
N SER A 619 2.76 13.62 31.38
CA SER A 619 3.35 14.60 32.28
C SER A 619 3.23 16.03 31.75
N LEU A 620 3.45 16.24 30.45
CA LEU A 620 3.27 17.53 29.78
C LEU A 620 1.86 17.72 29.22
N ASN A 621 1.05 16.66 29.24
CA ASN A 621 -0.30 16.61 28.67
C ASN A 621 -0.33 16.96 27.17
N LEU A 622 0.68 16.46 26.43
CA LEU A 622 0.87 16.67 25.00
C LEU A 622 0.53 15.40 24.23
N LEU A 623 -0.34 15.53 23.23
CA LEU A 623 -0.70 14.47 22.30
C LEU A 623 0.00 14.70 20.95
N PHE A 624 0.86 13.78 20.56
CA PHE A 624 1.51 13.77 19.26
C PHE A 624 0.70 12.91 18.29
N TYR A 625 0.58 13.36 17.05
CA TYR A 625 -0.15 12.61 16.03
C TYR A 625 0.33 12.95 14.62
N THR A 626 0.07 12.05 13.67
CA THR A 626 0.45 12.27 12.26
C THR A 626 -0.74 12.61 11.36
N THR A 627 -0.48 13.41 10.32
CA THR A 627 -1.35 13.65 9.15
C THR A 627 -0.71 13.07 7.89
N ASN A 628 -1.36 13.15 6.73
CA ASN A 628 -0.80 12.62 5.47
C ASN A 628 -0.45 11.12 5.53
N ASN A 629 -1.29 10.32 6.21
CA ASN A 629 -0.99 8.92 6.52
C ASN A 629 -1.25 7.92 5.37
N ASN A 630 -1.91 8.34 4.28
CA ASN A 630 -2.23 7.47 3.14
C ASN A 630 -1.73 8.03 1.79
N GLN A 631 -1.34 9.30 1.76
CA GLN A 631 -0.94 10.00 0.55
C GLN A 631 0.08 11.05 0.95
N LEU A 632 1.15 11.19 0.16
CA LEU A 632 2.23 12.13 0.41
C LEU A 632 3.02 11.77 1.68
N TYR A 633 3.79 12.73 2.17
CA TYR A 633 4.73 12.55 3.27
C TYR A 633 4.07 12.95 4.60
N ARG A 634 4.18 12.09 5.62
CA ARG A 634 3.58 12.35 6.94
C ARG A 634 4.21 13.57 7.61
N ASP A 635 3.34 14.39 8.18
CA ASP A 635 3.71 15.40 9.17
C ASP A 635 3.51 14.83 10.58
N ILE A 636 4.29 15.35 11.53
CA ILE A 636 4.05 15.18 12.97
C ILE A 636 3.49 16.49 13.51
N HIS A 637 2.36 16.38 14.20
CA HIS A 637 1.72 17.43 14.96
C HIS A 637 1.82 17.18 16.46
N VAL A 638 1.71 18.25 17.23
CA VAL A 638 1.49 18.19 18.69
C VAL A 638 0.22 18.96 19.04
N TYR A 639 -0.59 18.40 19.92
CA TYR A 639 -1.81 18.99 20.49
C TYR A 639 -1.67 19.11 21.99
N ASP A 640 -1.74 20.34 22.49
CA ASP A 640 -1.75 20.64 23.92
C ASP A 640 -3.18 20.46 24.44
N LEU A 641 -3.41 19.43 25.26
CA LEU A 641 -4.74 19.10 25.78
C LEU A 641 -5.24 20.13 26.82
N GLU A 642 -4.34 20.87 27.48
CA GLU A 642 -4.74 21.94 28.41
C GLU A 642 -5.18 23.19 27.64
N LYS A 643 -4.38 23.63 26.67
CA LYS A 643 -4.67 24.82 25.85
C LYS A 643 -5.69 24.55 24.74
N GLN A 644 -5.96 23.29 24.42
CA GLN A 644 -6.81 22.86 23.31
C GLN A 644 -6.36 23.42 21.96
N ALA A 645 -5.05 23.45 21.74
CA ALA A 645 -4.43 24.01 20.54
C ALA A 645 -3.36 23.06 20.00
N GLY A 646 -3.32 22.91 18.67
CA GLY A 646 -2.31 22.11 17.98
C GLY A 646 -1.41 22.96 17.09
N LYS A 647 -0.20 22.45 16.84
CA LYS A 647 0.74 22.99 15.83
C LYS A 647 1.44 21.85 15.10
N ILE A 648 1.93 22.12 13.89
CA ILE A 648 2.87 21.23 13.21
C ILE A 648 4.20 21.29 13.98
N LEU A 649 4.79 20.12 14.21
CA LEU A 649 6.08 19.95 14.83
C LEU A 649 7.16 19.65 13.79
N PHE A 650 6.89 18.68 12.91
CA PHE A 650 7.77 18.28 11.83
C PHE A 650 6.95 18.08 10.55
N GLU A 651 7.22 18.87 9.52
CA GLU A 651 6.53 18.80 8.21
C GLU A 651 7.26 17.83 7.27
N ASN A 652 6.52 16.98 6.54
CA ASN A 652 7.04 16.03 5.55
C ASN A 652 8.19 15.12 6.06
N PHE A 653 8.24 14.84 7.36
CA PHE A 653 9.31 14.06 7.98
C PHE A 653 9.13 12.54 7.82
N ARG A 654 7.99 12.10 7.29
CA ARG A 654 7.70 10.69 6.92
C ARG A 654 7.79 9.70 8.08
N THR A 655 7.62 10.21 9.30
CA THR A 655 7.81 9.46 10.53
C THR A 655 6.47 9.05 11.12
N GLY A 656 6.31 7.75 11.40
CA GLY A 656 5.17 7.19 12.13
C GLY A 656 5.63 6.27 13.25
N HIS A 657 4.77 5.33 13.66
CA HIS A 657 5.04 4.40 14.77
C HIS A 657 5.53 5.11 16.04
N LEU A 658 4.95 6.28 16.32
CA LEU A 658 5.33 7.16 17.40
C LEU A 658 5.18 6.51 18.78
N THR A 659 6.12 6.81 19.67
CA THR A 659 6.02 6.51 21.11
C THR A 659 6.79 7.59 21.89
N ILE A 660 6.56 7.73 23.20
CA ILE A 660 7.18 8.80 23.99
C ILE A 660 7.54 8.35 25.40
N SER A 661 8.75 8.68 25.85
CA SER A 661 9.10 8.58 27.26
C SER A 661 8.54 9.80 27.97
N SER A 662 7.48 9.64 28.75
CA SER A 662 6.89 10.76 29.53
C SER A 662 7.85 11.27 30.61
N LYS A 663 8.80 10.44 31.08
CA LYS A 663 9.79 10.83 32.09
C LYS A 663 10.92 11.69 31.52
N LYS A 664 11.43 11.33 30.34
CA LYS A 664 12.53 12.05 29.68
C LYS A 664 12.04 13.10 28.67
N HIS A 665 10.75 13.09 28.34
CA HIS A 665 10.13 13.89 27.28
C HIS A 665 10.84 13.69 25.93
N GLU A 666 11.02 12.43 25.55
CA GLU A 666 11.67 12.03 24.29
C GLU A 666 10.68 11.32 23.39
N LEU A 667 10.38 11.91 22.23
CA LEU A 667 9.52 11.36 21.19
C LEU A 667 10.34 10.45 20.27
N PHE A 668 9.93 9.20 20.11
CA PHE A 668 10.52 8.25 19.18
C PHE A 668 9.56 7.99 18.01
N GLY A 669 10.10 7.57 16.88
CA GLY A 669 9.31 7.14 15.72
C GLY A 669 10.14 6.35 14.71
N ILE A 670 9.46 5.84 13.69
CA ILE A 670 10.06 5.19 12.53
C ILE A 670 9.85 6.05 11.29
N GLN A 671 10.95 6.55 10.74
CA GLN A 671 10.99 7.28 9.48
C GLN A 671 11.14 6.30 8.30
N HIS A 672 10.38 6.53 7.24
CA HIS A 672 10.50 5.79 5.98
C HIS A 672 11.23 6.66 4.94
N ASN A 673 12.28 6.11 4.32
CA ASN A 673 13.09 6.83 3.34
C ASN A 673 13.84 5.86 2.42
N GLY A 674 13.57 5.92 1.12
CA GLY A 674 14.29 5.11 0.13
C GLY A 674 14.06 3.62 0.26
N GLY A 675 12.91 3.23 0.81
CA GLY A 675 12.58 1.86 1.18
C GLY A 675 13.11 1.40 2.54
N ASN A 676 13.88 2.20 3.26
CA ASN A 676 14.40 1.84 4.58
C ASN A 676 13.45 2.25 5.71
N ALA A 677 13.43 1.46 6.78
CA ALA A 677 12.88 1.86 8.07
C ALA A 677 14.01 2.41 8.96
N ILE A 678 13.79 3.57 9.58
CA ILE A 678 14.80 4.28 10.36
C ILE A 678 14.23 4.65 11.73
N LEU A 679 14.85 4.17 12.81
CA LEU A 679 14.51 4.60 14.17
C LEU A 679 15.04 6.01 14.41
N VAL A 680 14.16 6.91 14.82
CA VAL A 680 14.46 8.32 15.08
C VAL A 680 13.95 8.75 16.46
N ARG A 681 14.56 9.80 17.02
CA ARG A 681 14.23 10.37 18.33
C ARG A 681 14.28 11.90 18.31
N SER A 682 13.34 12.54 18.98
CA SER A 682 13.34 13.98 19.25
C SER A 682 13.25 14.24 20.75
N LYS A 683 14.24 14.92 21.31
CA LYS A 683 14.26 15.33 22.72
C LYS A 683 13.52 16.64 22.91
N TYR A 684 12.88 16.83 24.06
CA TYR A 684 12.30 18.12 24.45
C TYR A 684 13.34 19.25 24.31
N PRO A 685 13.00 20.41 23.72
CA PRO A 685 11.65 20.91 23.38
C PRO A 685 11.09 20.46 22.01
N PHE A 686 11.63 19.40 21.42
CA PHE A 686 11.22 18.76 20.16
C PHE A 686 11.52 19.57 18.90
N ASP A 687 12.68 20.24 18.87
CA ASP A 687 13.08 21.06 17.73
C ASP A 687 13.84 20.26 16.64
N VAL A 688 14.39 19.10 17.01
CA VAL A 688 15.25 18.27 16.14
C VAL A 688 14.84 16.81 16.24
N LEU A 689 14.83 16.10 15.11
CA LEU A 689 14.61 14.67 15.03
C LEU A 689 15.93 13.98 14.63
N GLU A 690 16.57 13.33 15.59
CA GLU A 690 17.84 12.60 15.48
C GLU A 690 17.61 11.18 14.94
N THR A 691 18.46 10.71 14.03
CA THR A 691 18.45 9.30 13.65
C THR A 691 19.29 8.48 14.61
N MET A 692 18.70 7.37 15.05
CA MET A 692 19.32 6.42 15.95
C MET A 692 19.87 5.21 15.19
N VAL A 693 19.04 4.60 14.33
CA VAL A 693 19.36 3.33 13.66
C VAL A 693 18.69 3.25 12.30
N VAL A 694 19.43 2.82 11.28
CA VAL A 694 18.90 2.50 9.94
C VAL A 694 18.83 0.99 9.81
N PHE A 695 17.66 0.44 9.49
CA PHE A 695 17.47 -0.99 9.29
C PHE A 695 17.73 -1.38 7.84
N GLU A 696 18.33 -2.54 7.63
CA GLU A 696 18.53 -3.09 6.29
C GLU A 696 17.18 -3.36 5.61
N ILE A 697 17.12 -3.15 4.29
CA ILE A 697 15.93 -3.39 3.48
C ILE A 697 15.38 -4.79 3.73
N GLY A 698 14.07 -4.86 3.99
CA GLY A 698 13.35 -6.08 4.30
C GLY A 698 13.28 -6.42 5.80
N ASN A 699 14.13 -5.82 6.65
CA ASN A 699 13.92 -5.83 8.10
C ASN A 699 13.14 -4.57 8.49
N GLU A 700 11.92 -4.76 8.97
CA GLU A 700 11.00 -3.66 9.23
C GLU A 700 10.70 -3.58 10.72
N ILE A 701 11.17 -2.51 11.36
CA ILE A 701 10.83 -2.19 12.75
C ILE A 701 9.57 -1.33 12.78
N GLN A 702 8.66 -1.64 13.69
CA GLN A 702 7.35 -0.99 13.77
C GLN A 702 6.74 -1.10 15.17
N GLN A 703 5.64 -0.37 15.38
CA GLN A 703 4.80 -0.43 16.58
C GLN A 703 5.62 -0.28 17.88
N LEU A 704 6.22 0.89 18.05
CA LEU A 704 7.11 1.18 19.17
C LEU A 704 6.37 1.38 20.49
N ALA A 705 6.96 0.92 21.59
CA ALA A 705 6.52 1.20 22.95
C ALA A 705 7.74 1.37 23.86
N ILE A 706 7.95 2.57 24.39
CA ILE A 706 9.01 2.84 25.35
C ILE A 706 8.49 2.69 26.79
N ASN A 707 9.31 2.14 27.68
CA ASN A 707 8.96 1.97 29.09
C ASN A 707 8.89 3.32 29.82
N ASN A 708 8.34 3.33 31.04
CA ASN A 708 8.12 4.58 31.79
C ASN A 708 9.43 5.26 32.17
N GLU A 709 10.47 4.48 32.51
CA GLU A 709 11.80 5.02 32.82
C GLU A 709 12.51 5.63 31.60
N GLY A 710 12.16 5.18 30.38
CA GLY A 710 12.75 5.65 29.14
C GLY A 710 14.10 5.02 28.80
N ASP A 711 14.38 3.82 29.29
CA ASP A 711 15.64 3.08 29.08
C ASP A 711 15.47 1.85 28.17
N TYR A 712 14.24 1.34 28.03
CA TYR A 712 13.93 0.18 27.21
C TYR A 712 12.86 0.49 26.16
N LEU A 713 13.16 0.12 24.91
CA LEU A 713 12.26 0.21 23.77
C LEU A 713 11.79 -1.20 23.38
N ALA A 714 10.49 -1.45 23.53
CA ALA A 714 9.83 -2.57 22.89
C ALA A 714 9.40 -2.18 21.46
N ALA A 715 9.50 -3.13 20.53
CA ALA A 715 9.08 -2.96 19.15
C ALA A 715 8.67 -4.28 18.51
N VAL A 716 7.97 -4.20 17.40
CA VAL A 716 7.75 -5.33 16.48
C VAL A 716 8.82 -5.28 15.39
N ILE A 717 9.47 -6.41 15.12
CA ILE A 717 10.34 -6.59 13.95
C ILE A 717 9.71 -7.63 13.02
N HIS A 718 9.49 -7.24 11.77
CA HIS A 718 9.18 -8.14 10.66
C HIS A 718 10.45 -8.39 9.83
N ARG A 719 10.67 -9.63 9.43
CA ARG A 719 11.85 -10.06 8.65
C ARG A 719 11.43 -10.60 7.29
N PRO A 720 12.33 -10.64 6.29
CA PRO A 720 12.04 -11.20 4.96
C PRO A 720 11.60 -12.68 4.98
N SER A 721 11.88 -13.40 6.08
CA SER A 721 11.38 -14.77 6.28
C SER A 721 9.87 -14.85 6.57
N GLY A 722 9.19 -13.72 6.74
CA GLY A 722 7.81 -13.62 7.21
C GLY A 722 7.68 -13.73 8.74
N GLN A 723 8.78 -13.92 9.46
CA GLN A 723 8.75 -13.98 10.92
C GLN A 723 8.53 -12.58 11.50
N GLN A 724 7.51 -12.46 12.35
CA GLN A 724 7.25 -11.29 13.16
C GLN A 724 7.58 -11.57 14.63
N SER A 725 8.25 -10.63 15.29
CA SER A 725 8.74 -10.77 16.65
C SER A 725 8.49 -9.53 17.50
N ILE A 726 8.15 -9.70 18.78
CA ILE A 726 8.30 -8.64 19.78
C ILE A 726 9.73 -8.70 20.30
N VAL A 727 10.39 -7.55 20.29
CA VAL A 727 11.77 -7.39 20.75
C VAL A 727 11.88 -6.27 21.77
N ILE A 728 12.86 -6.35 22.66
CA ILE A 728 13.22 -5.27 23.60
C ILE A 728 14.67 -4.87 23.37
N SER A 729 14.91 -3.57 23.25
CA SER A 729 16.24 -2.97 23.13
C SER A 729 16.52 -2.02 24.29
N ASP A 730 17.75 -2.07 24.81
CA ASP A 730 18.26 -1.12 25.79
C ASP A 730 18.79 0.11 25.04
N ILE A 731 18.03 1.21 25.11
CA ILE A 731 18.35 2.44 24.37
C ILE A 731 19.39 3.30 25.12
N SER A 732 19.63 3.05 26.41
CA SER A 732 20.68 3.76 27.15
C SER A 732 22.08 3.45 26.59
N LYS A 733 22.27 2.25 26.03
CA LYS A 733 23.50 1.86 25.34
C LYS A 733 23.69 2.58 24.02
N LEU A 734 22.62 2.87 23.28
CA LEU A 734 22.69 3.67 22.06
C LEU A 734 23.16 5.10 22.38
N ASP A 735 22.66 5.67 23.48
CA ASP A 735 23.09 6.99 23.95
C ASP A 735 24.58 7.05 24.34
N ALA A 736 25.13 5.92 24.79
CA ALA A 736 26.56 5.76 25.05
C ALA A 736 27.40 5.52 23.78
N GLY A 737 26.79 5.57 22.59
CA GLY A 737 27.46 5.31 21.31
C GLY A 737 27.52 3.83 20.94
N GLY A 738 26.81 2.94 21.63
CA GLY A 738 26.76 1.51 21.32
C GLY A 738 25.89 1.15 20.11
N LYS A 739 26.03 -0.09 19.62
CA LYS A 739 25.22 -0.63 18.51
C LYS A 739 23.80 -0.97 18.97
N PHE A 740 22.83 -0.88 18.06
CA PHE A 740 21.46 -1.36 18.32
C PHE A 740 21.47 -2.87 18.56
N GLN A 741 21.10 -3.26 19.77
CA GLN A 741 20.99 -4.65 20.18
C GLN A 741 19.61 -4.85 20.79
N PHE A 742 19.00 -6.01 20.52
CA PHE A 742 17.71 -6.36 21.07
C PHE A 742 17.64 -7.83 21.44
N SER A 743 16.81 -8.16 22.41
CA SER A 743 16.40 -9.52 22.74
C SER A 743 15.00 -9.78 22.18
N THR A 744 14.76 -11.00 21.70
CA THR A 744 13.42 -11.42 21.25
C THR A 744 12.64 -11.95 22.45
N ILE A 745 11.46 -11.38 22.71
CA ILE A 745 10.52 -11.84 23.75
C ILE A 745 9.67 -12.98 23.21
N THR A 746 9.11 -12.82 22.01
CA THR A 746 8.33 -13.86 21.36
C THR A 746 8.27 -13.64 19.86
N SER A 747 8.15 -14.73 19.11
CA SER A 747 7.79 -14.74 17.69
C SER A 747 6.54 -15.57 17.42
N SER A 748 5.78 -15.91 18.47
CA SER A 748 4.64 -16.82 18.35
C SER A 748 3.36 -16.06 18.01
N GLY A 749 2.65 -16.51 16.97
CA GLY A 749 1.33 -16.01 16.59
C GLY A 749 1.31 -14.55 16.10
N SER A 750 2.32 -14.12 15.32
CA SER A 750 2.36 -12.77 14.72
C SER A 750 2.09 -11.65 15.75
N PRO A 751 2.94 -11.53 16.79
CA PRO A 751 2.67 -10.66 17.93
C PRO A 751 2.78 -9.17 17.56
N GLU A 752 1.88 -8.35 18.12
CA GLU A 752 1.68 -6.94 17.79
C GLU A 752 1.29 -6.07 19.00
N ASN A 753 1.46 -4.76 18.87
CA ASN A 753 1.04 -3.70 19.79
C ASN A 753 1.60 -3.90 21.22
N PRO A 754 2.95 -3.87 21.39
CA PRO A 754 3.55 -3.94 22.72
C PRO A 754 3.10 -2.75 23.60
N TYR A 755 2.93 -2.98 24.90
CA TYR A 755 2.57 -1.97 25.89
C TYR A 755 3.16 -2.32 27.27
N TRP A 756 3.66 -1.34 28.01
CA TRP A 756 4.31 -1.54 29.31
C TRP A 756 3.35 -1.35 30.49
N SER A 757 3.53 -2.11 31.59
CA SER A 757 2.92 -1.76 32.87
C SER A 757 3.56 -0.50 33.47
N ASP A 758 2.86 0.14 34.41
CA ASP A 758 3.33 1.36 35.09
C ASP A 758 4.62 1.17 35.90
N ASP A 759 4.89 -0.05 36.35
CA ASP A 759 6.06 -0.44 37.13
C ASP A 759 7.18 -1.03 36.28
N ASP A 760 7.02 -1.03 34.95
CA ASP A 760 7.94 -1.58 33.96
C ASP A 760 8.26 -3.08 34.13
N LYS A 761 7.51 -3.82 34.96
CA LYS A 761 7.73 -5.27 35.19
C LYS A 761 7.08 -6.16 34.16
N TYR A 762 6.01 -5.69 33.54
CA TYR A 762 5.21 -6.45 32.60
C TYR A 762 5.18 -5.80 31.22
N LEU A 763 5.33 -6.64 30.20
CA LEU A 763 5.07 -6.27 28.81
C LEU A 763 3.81 -6.99 28.30
N PHE A 764 2.89 -6.25 27.71
CA PHE A 764 1.65 -6.76 27.10
C PHE A 764 1.70 -6.64 25.59
N TRP A 765 1.03 -7.54 24.88
CA TRP A 765 0.84 -7.48 23.41
C TRP A 765 -0.38 -8.33 23.02
N ASN A 766 -0.84 -8.22 21.77
CA ASN A 766 -1.80 -9.18 21.21
C ASN A 766 -1.14 -10.11 20.18
N ALA A 767 -1.59 -11.36 20.10
CA ALA A 767 -1.09 -12.37 19.17
C ALA A 767 -2.14 -13.46 18.88
N TYR A 768 -1.97 -14.19 17.78
CA TYR A 768 -2.86 -15.20 17.23
C TYR A 768 -2.38 -16.65 17.43
N THR A 769 -1.79 -16.99 18.57
CA THR A 769 -1.17 -18.33 18.78
C THR A 769 -2.14 -19.51 18.61
N ASN A 770 -3.44 -19.29 18.82
CA ASN A 770 -4.51 -20.27 18.62
C ASN A 770 -5.43 -19.91 17.43
N GLY A 771 -5.02 -18.97 16.58
CA GLY A 771 -5.77 -18.39 15.45
C GLY A 771 -6.83 -17.35 15.83
N VAL A 772 -6.83 -16.89 17.08
CA VAL A 772 -7.65 -15.76 17.56
C VAL A 772 -6.74 -14.75 18.23
N SER A 773 -6.96 -13.45 17.97
CA SER A 773 -6.16 -12.42 18.64
C SER A 773 -6.49 -12.39 20.13
N ASN A 774 -5.48 -12.73 20.93
CA ASN A 774 -5.54 -12.75 22.38
C ASN A 774 -4.44 -11.87 22.95
N ILE A 775 -4.67 -11.31 24.15
CA ILE A 775 -3.70 -10.50 24.87
C ILE A 775 -2.83 -11.41 25.73
N TYR A 776 -1.53 -11.15 25.72
CA TYR A 776 -0.51 -11.85 26.48
C TYR A 776 0.23 -10.87 27.39
N ARG A 777 0.86 -11.42 28.42
CA ARG A 777 1.72 -10.69 29.36
C ARG A 777 3.01 -11.47 29.57
N CYS A 778 4.15 -10.79 29.48
CA CYS A 778 5.45 -11.32 29.90
C CYS A 778 5.84 -10.67 31.23
N ASP A 779 6.18 -11.49 32.22
CA ASP A 779 6.92 -11.05 33.40
C ASP A 779 8.40 -10.92 33.03
N LEU A 780 8.96 -9.71 33.09
CA LEU A 780 10.33 -9.46 32.65
C LEU A 780 11.38 -9.90 33.68
N GLU A 781 11.00 -10.15 34.93
CA GLU A 781 11.91 -10.70 35.94
C GLU A 781 12.06 -12.22 35.76
N THR A 782 10.97 -12.94 35.49
CA THR A 782 11.00 -14.41 35.35
C THR A 782 11.13 -14.89 33.90
N GLY A 783 10.73 -14.07 32.93
CA GLY A 783 10.58 -14.44 31.53
C GLY A 783 9.28 -15.19 31.20
N ASP A 784 8.38 -15.38 32.17
CA ASP A 784 7.16 -16.17 31.98
C ASP A 784 6.14 -15.43 31.12
N ILE A 785 5.63 -16.12 30.08
CA ILE A 785 4.59 -15.60 29.19
C ILE A 785 3.25 -16.26 29.53
N THR A 786 2.25 -15.42 29.87
CA THR A 786 0.89 -15.85 30.21
C THR A 786 -0.12 -15.29 29.20
N ALA A 787 -1.03 -16.14 28.71
CA ALA A 787 -2.19 -15.69 27.95
C ALA A 787 -3.25 -15.13 28.89
N LEU A 788 -3.66 -13.88 28.71
CA LEU A 788 -4.67 -13.23 29.55
C LEU A 788 -6.09 -13.39 29.01
N THR A 789 -6.24 -13.58 27.71
CA THR A 789 -7.56 -13.61 27.09
C THR A 789 -7.82 -14.85 26.27
N HIS A 790 -9.08 -15.27 26.25
CA HIS A 790 -9.67 -16.24 25.33
C HIS A 790 -11.02 -15.69 24.87
N ASN A 791 -11.23 -15.57 23.56
CA ASN A 791 -12.44 -14.93 23.01
C ASN A 791 -12.82 -15.52 21.63
N LEU A 792 -13.96 -15.10 21.08
CA LEU A 792 -14.45 -15.58 19.77
C LEU A 792 -13.96 -14.74 18.60
N THR A 793 -13.85 -13.42 18.76
CA THR A 793 -13.71 -12.47 17.64
C THR A 793 -12.42 -11.66 17.63
N GLY A 794 -11.61 -11.67 18.69
CA GLY A 794 -10.33 -10.96 18.80
C GLY A 794 -10.34 -9.79 19.79
N LEU A 795 -9.24 -9.64 20.54
CA LEU A 795 -8.93 -8.50 21.40
C LEU A 795 -7.57 -7.90 21.02
N TYR A 796 -7.50 -6.56 20.95
CA TYR A 796 -6.39 -5.82 20.36
C TYR A 796 -5.93 -4.65 21.23
N LYS A 797 -4.67 -4.23 21.03
CA LYS A 797 -4.09 -3.00 21.56
C LYS A 797 -4.29 -2.87 23.08
N PRO A 798 -3.66 -3.75 23.88
CA PRO A 798 -3.79 -3.72 25.33
C PRO A 798 -3.23 -2.42 25.89
N VAL A 799 -3.92 -1.86 26.89
CA VAL A 799 -3.46 -0.70 27.67
C VAL A 799 -3.61 -1.02 29.15
N TYR A 800 -2.52 -0.91 29.89
CA TYR A 800 -2.53 -1.11 31.34
C TYR A 800 -3.32 0.01 32.05
N LEU A 801 -4.30 -0.37 32.87
CA LEU A 801 -5.07 0.57 33.70
C LEU A 801 -4.70 0.43 35.19
N SER A 802 -4.61 -0.81 35.67
CA SER A 802 -4.32 -1.15 37.07
C SER A 802 -3.84 -2.60 37.17
N GLU A 803 -3.43 -3.02 38.37
CA GLU A 803 -3.03 -4.42 38.62
C GLU A 803 -4.10 -5.44 38.19
N ASP A 804 -5.38 -5.11 38.40
CA ASP A 804 -6.49 -6.01 38.09
C ASP A 804 -7.09 -5.86 36.67
N SER A 805 -6.76 -4.81 35.91
CA SER A 805 -7.53 -4.48 34.71
C SER A 805 -6.74 -3.85 33.56
N LEU A 806 -7.15 -4.19 32.34
CA LEU A 806 -6.64 -3.63 31.10
C LEU A 806 -7.79 -3.05 30.26
N PHE A 807 -7.49 -2.01 29.50
CA PHE A 807 -8.30 -1.58 28.37
C PHE A 807 -7.86 -2.33 27.10
N ALA A 808 -8.81 -2.62 26.21
CA ALA A 808 -8.56 -3.21 24.91
C ALA A 808 -9.66 -2.83 23.91
N PHE A 809 -9.44 -3.16 22.64
CA PHE A 809 -10.49 -3.14 21.62
C PHE A 809 -10.92 -4.56 21.27
N LYS A 810 -12.22 -4.84 21.38
CA LYS A 810 -12.84 -6.06 20.86
C LYS A 810 -13.23 -5.87 19.40
N PHE A 811 -12.86 -6.80 18.55
CA PHE A 811 -13.27 -6.78 17.15
C PHE A 811 -14.72 -7.26 16.97
N SER A 812 -15.41 -6.64 16.01
CA SER A 812 -16.69 -7.07 15.45
C SER A 812 -16.67 -6.86 13.94
N SER A 813 -17.64 -7.44 13.23
CA SER A 813 -17.76 -7.28 11.78
C SER A 813 -18.04 -5.83 11.30
N ASP A 814 -18.34 -4.88 12.20
CA ASP A 814 -18.43 -3.43 11.91
C ASP A 814 -17.24 -2.61 12.46
N GLY A 815 -16.23 -3.27 13.01
CA GLY A 815 -15.02 -2.64 13.53
C GLY A 815 -14.87 -2.78 15.04
N MET A 816 -14.01 -1.93 15.61
CA MET A 816 -13.55 -2.03 16.99
C MET A 816 -14.55 -1.48 18.02
N ILE A 817 -14.61 -2.13 19.17
CA ILE A 817 -15.44 -1.78 20.32
C ILE A 817 -14.54 -1.62 21.56
N PRO A 818 -14.60 -0.51 22.29
CA PRO A 818 -13.79 -0.30 23.49
C PRO A 818 -14.29 -1.17 24.65
N VAL A 819 -13.39 -1.90 25.30
CA VAL A 819 -13.72 -2.81 26.41
C VAL A 819 -12.70 -2.71 27.55
N ILE A 820 -13.12 -3.14 28.74
CA ILE A 820 -12.22 -3.46 29.85
C ILE A 820 -12.24 -4.97 30.09
N ILE A 821 -11.06 -5.52 30.35
CA ILE A 821 -10.83 -6.95 30.62
C ILE A 821 -10.03 -7.13 31.92
N PRO A 822 -10.16 -8.28 32.60
CA PRO A 822 -9.34 -8.58 33.77
C PRO A 822 -7.88 -8.85 33.38
N ASN A 823 -6.94 -8.43 34.22
CA ASN A 823 -5.52 -8.79 34.11
C ASN A 823 -5.23 -10.13 34.82
N SER A 824 -5.88 -11.19 34.35
CA SER A 824 -5.79 -12.54 34.92
C SER A 824 -5.60 -13.57 33.81
N SER A 825 -4.94 -14.70 34.12
CA SER A 825 -4.74 -15.78 33.16
C SER A 825 -6.06 -16.28 32.59
N ALA A 826 -6.08 -16.52 31.27
CA ALA A 826 -7.08 -17.38 30.66
C ALA A 826 -6.87 -18.84 31.11
N ASP A 827 -7.94 -19.62 31.13
CA ASP A 827 -7.90 -21.04 31.51
C ASP A 827 -7.19 -21.89 30.43
N ARG A 828 -7.65 -21.76 29.18
CA ARG A 828 -7.12 -22.51 28.04
C ARG A 828 -7.37 -21.75 26.73
N LEU A 829 -6.50 -21.99 25.74
CA LEU A 829 -6.65 -21.52 24.36
C LEU A 829 -6.84 -22.69 23.38
N PRO A 830 -8.08 -23.09 23.07
CA PRO A 830 -8.36 -24.02 21.97
C PRO A 830 -7.93 -23.41 20.62
N ALA A 831 -7.23 -24.18 19.79
CA ALA A 831 -6.79 -23.75 18.46
C ALA A 831 -7.87 -23.99 17.40
N ILE A 832 -8.15 -22.97 16.59
CA ILE A 832 -9.10 -23.07 15.48
C ILE A 832 -8.49 -23.84 14.29
N ASN A 833 -9.34 -24.21 13.34
CA ASN A 833 -8.90 -24.67 12.03
C ASN A 833 -8.90 -23.51 11.03
N TYR A 834 -7.96 -23.54 10.09
CA TYR A 834 -7.90 -22.60 8.96
C TYR A 834 -8.46 -23.26 7.71
N LEU A 835 -9.27 -22.52 6.94
CA LEU A 835 -9.76 -23.00 5.67
C LEU A 835 -8.60 -23.14 4.67
N GLY A 836 -7.64 -22.22 4.68
CA GLY A 836 -6.42 -22.32 3.88
C GLY A 836 -5.62 -23.60 4.16
N GLN A 837 -5.60 -24.08 5.41
CA GLN A 837 -4.96 -25.36 5.74
C GLN A 837 -5.70 -26.55 5.11
N THR A 838 -7.02 -26.44 4.91
CA THR A 838 -7.79 -27.47 4.20
C THR A 838 -7.33 -27.59 2.74
N VAL A 839 -6.95 -26.48 2.09
CA VAL A 839 -6.36 -26.51 0.73
C VAL A 839 -5.08 -27.33 0.72
N LEU A 840 -4.16 -27.11 1.67
CA LEU A 840 -2.92 -27.88 1.76
C LEU A 840 -3.19 -29.37 1.95
N ASN A 841 -4.20 -29.71 2.74
CA ASN A 841 -4.57 -31.10 3.01
C ASN A 841 -5.21 -31.78 1.78
N THR A 842 -6.00 -31.05 0.99
CA THR A 842 -6.68 -31.61 -0.20
C THR A 842 -5.87 -31.52 -1.48
N ASN A 843 -5.03 -30.49 -1.60
CA ASN A 843 -4.26 -30.14 -2.79
C ASN A 843 -2.81 -29.76 -2.40
N PRO A 844 -1.97 -30.71 -1.95
CA PRO A 844 -0.64 -30.42 -1.41
C PRO A 844 0.35 -29.89 -2.46
N GLU A 845 0.03 -29.97 -3.75
CA GLU A 845 0.88 -29.47 -4.84
C GLU A 845 1.13 -27.96 -4.79
N VAL A 846 0.28 -27.19 -4.10
CA VAL A 846 0.48 -25.73 -3.91
C VAL A 846 1.80 -25.40 -3.23
N MET A 847 2.34 -26.32 -2.41
CA MET A 847 3.65 -26.13 -1.77
C MET A 847 4.80 -26.12 -2.78
N ASN A 848 4.62 -26.73 -3.96
CA ASN A 848 5.63 -26.75 -5.01
C ASN A 848 5.66 -25.43 -5.80
N TRP A 849 4.70 -24.53 -5.60
CA TRP A 849 4.64 -23.24 -6.27
C TRP A 849 5.46 -22.15 -5.57
N ALA A 850 5.92 -22.41 -4.34
CA ALA A 850 6.72 -21.45 -3.59
C ALA A 850 7.95 -21.00 -4.38
N LEU A 851 8.10 -19.69 -4.50
CA LEU A 851 9.18 -19.09 -5.26
C LEU A 851 10.52 -19.30 -4.57
N LYS A 852 11.56 -19.51 -5.38
CA LYS A 852 12.95 -19.56 -4.90
C LYS A 852 13.45 -18.17 -4.55
N ASN A 853 14.64 -18.06 -3.97
CA ASN A 853 15.28 -16.76 -3.78
C ASN A 853 15.53 -16.08 -5.15
N PRO A 854 15.09 -14.83 -5.37
CA PRO A 854 15.33 -14.08 -6.61
C PRO A 854 16.79 -14.13 -7.08
N ALA A 855 17.75 -14.06 -6.16
CA ALA A 855 19.18 -14.06 -6.45
C ALA A 855 19.69 -15.39 -7.06
N GLU A 856 18.94 -16.48 -6.92
CA GLU A 856 19.29 -17.80 -7.50
C GLU A 856 18.78 -17.96 -8.94
N VAL A 857 17.75 -17.20 -9.33
CA VAL A 857 17.03 -17.36 -10.60
C VAL A 857 17.64 -16.52 -11.71
N LEU A 858 18.01 -15.27 -11.41
CA LEU A 858 18.59 -14.34 -12.38
C LEU A 858 20.02 -13.97 -12.01
N LYS A 859 20.96 -14.07 -12.95
CA LYS A 859 22.33 -13.60 -12.73
C LYS A 859 22.44 -12.15 -13.18
N GLU A 860 23.28 -11.35 -12.54
CA GLU A 860 23.44 -9.91 -12.88
C GLU A 860 23.70 -9.66 -14.37
N LYS A 861 24.40 -10.57 -15.05
CA LYS A 861 24.67 -10.50 -16.50
C LYS A 861 23.42 -10.53 -17.39
N ASP A 862 22.28 -10.97 -16.85
CA ASP A 862 21.00 -11.09 -17.57
C ASP A 862 20.18 -9.79 -17.45
N ILE A 863 20.67 -8.81 -16.67
CA ILE A 863 20.13 -7.45 -16.54
C ILE A 863 20.98 -6.50 -17.40
N THR A 864 20.35 -5.65 -18.20
CA THR A 864 21.08 -4.65 -18.98
C THR A 864 21.75 -3.61 -18.08
N GLU A 865 22.88 -3.06 -18.51
CA GLU A 865 23.46 -1.87 -17.90
C GLU A 865 22.46 -0.73 -17.79
N GLU A 866 22.64 0.09 -16.74
CA GLU A 866 21.84 1.28 -16.50
C GLU A 866 21.98 2.30 -17.63
N LYS A 867 20.84 2.79 -18.13
CA LYS A 867 20.80 3.83 -19.17
C LYS A 867 19.88 4.97 -18.75
N LYS A 868 20.22 6.20 -19.14
CA LYS A 868 19.32 7.36 -19.00
C LYS A 868 18.05 7.11 -19.84
N TYR A 869 16.88 7.24 -19.23
CA TYR A 869 15.61 7.10 -19.92
C TYR A 869 15.27 8.36 -20.70
N ASN A 870 15.14 8.23 -22.02
CA ASN A 870 14.70 9.31 -22.90
C ASN A 870 13.22 9.08 -23.27
N SER A 871 12.34 9.96 -22.80
CA SER A 871 10.90 9.83 -23.04
C SER A 871 10.52 10.03 -24.52
N PHE A 872 11.24 10.85 -25.28
CA PHE A 872 10.94 11.09 -26.70
C PHE A 872 11.26 9.88 -27.58
N SER A 873 12.35 9.16 -27.30
CA SER A 873 12.71 7.95 -28.05
C SER A 873 11.83 6.75 -27.70
N ASN A 874 10.99 6.84 -26.68
CA ASN A 874 10.12 5.77 -26.19
C ASN A 874 8.62 6.01 -26.49
N ILE A 875 8.28 7.04 -27.28
CA ILE A 875 6.91 7.26 -27.74
C ILE A 875 6.49 6.11 -28.66
N GLN A 876 5.38 5.46 -28.33
CA GLN A 876 4.80 4.38 -29.10
C GLN A 876 3.31 4.62 -29.38
N ILE A 877 2.80 4.04 -30.47
CA ILE A 877 1.37 4.07 -30.78
C ILE A 877 0.65 3.15 -29.78
N GLN A 878 -0.21 3.73 -28.95
CA GLN A 878 -1.00 3.01 -27.95
C GLN A 878 -2.38 2.62 -28.49
N THR A 879 -2.97 3.47 -29.30
CA THR A 879 -4.31 3.26 -29.89
C THR A 879 -4.35 3.82 -31.29
N PHE A 880 -4.94 3.07 -32.21
CA PHE A 880 -5.27 3.54 -33.56
C PHE A 880 -6.59 2.92 -33.99
N ILE A 881 -7.68 3.67 -34.04
CA ILE A 881 -9.02 3.14 -34.34
C ILE A 881 -9.75 3.97 -35.41
N PRO A 882 -10.62 3.36 -36.22
CA PRO A 882 -11.56 4.12 -37.02
C PRO A 882 -12.56 4.83 -36.10
N MET A 883 -12.98 6.03 -36.50
CA MET A 883 -13.86 6.90 -35.73
C MET A 883 -15.04 7.38 -36.57
N ILE A 884 -16.20 7.47 -35.93
CA ILE A 884 -17.34 8.25 -36.42
C ILE A 884 -17.64 9.37 -35.41
N SER A 885 -17.85 10.58 -35.91
CA SER A 885 -18.18 11.75 -35.10
C SER A 885 -19.15 12.67 -35.84
N GLY A 886 -19.67 13.69 -35.15
CA GLY A 886 -20.54 14.70 -35.72
C GLY A 886 -19.82 16.03 -35.88
N PHE A 887 -20.17 16.76 -36.94
CA PHE A 887 -19.84 18.18 -37.07
C PHE A 887 -21.11 18.91 -37.46
N GLN A 888 -21.69 19.66 -36.52
CA GLN A 888 -23.01 20.27 -36.71
C GLN A 888 -24.05 19.21 -37.13
N LYS A 889 -24.61 19.29 -38.34
CA LYS A 889 -25.56 18.30 -38.88
C LYS A 889 -24.91 17.22 -39.74
N SER A 890 -23.62 17.33 -40.02
CA SER A 890 -22.87 16.42 -40.90
C SER A 890 -22.23 15.29 -40.11
N LYS A 891 -22.23 14.09 -40.69
CA LYS A 891 -21.47 12.94 -40.16
C LYS A 891 -20.04 12.95 -40.68
N VAL A 892 -19.08 12.70 -39.78
CA VAL A 892 -17.66 12.64 -40.09
C VAL A 892 -17.15 11.22 -39.91
N LEU A 893 -16.43 10.72 -40.92
CA LEU A 893 -15.72 9.45 -40.89
C LEU A 893 -14.22 9.71 -40.85
N GLY A 894 -13.52 9.09 -39.91
CA GLY A 894 -12.11 9.39 -39.66
C GLY A 894 -11.39 8.32 -38.86
N PHE A 895 -10.31 8.72 -38.21
CA PHE A 895 -9.56 7.90 -37.27
C PHE A 895 -9.18 8.71 -36.02
N PHE A 896 -8.91 7.97 -34.96
CA PHE A 896 -8.32 8.47 -33.73
C PHE A 896 -7.04 7.69 -33.44
N ALA A 897 -5.98 8.41 -33.09
CA ALA A 897 -4.68 7.84 -32.72
C ALA A 897 -4.16 8.48 -31.43
N GLN A 898 -3.61 7.65 -30.55
CA GLN A 898 -2.92 8.07 -29.33
C GLN A 898 -1.51 7.49 -29.32
N LEU A 899 -0.52 8.35 -29.11
CA LEU A 899 0.87 7.97 -28.96
C LEU A 899 1.39 8.49 -27.64
N ALA A 900 2.07 7.66 -26.87
CA ALA A 900 2.70 8.10 -25.63
C ALA A 900 3.90 7.24 -25.25
N ASP A 901 4.78 7.79 -24.41
CA ASP A 901 5.81 7.01 -23.75
C ASP A 901 5.26 6.28 -22.50
N PRO A 902 5.88 5.18 -22.04
CA PRO A 902 5.35 4.35 -20.95
C PRO A 902 5.01 5.07 -19.64
N ILE A 903 5.66 6.20 -19.33
CA ILE A 903 5.41 6.98 -18.10
C ILE A 903 4.62 8.27 -18.36
N LEU A 904 3.95 8.38 -19.53
CA LEU A 904 3.04 9.47 -19.90
C LEU A 904 3.65 10.88 -19.77
N ARG A 905 4.95 11.01 -20.08
CA ARG A 905 5.61 12.32 -20.15
C ARG A 905 5.37 13.03 -21.47
N ASN A 906 5.13 12.28 -22.53
CA ASN A 906 4.74 12.77 -23.84
C ASN A 906 3.47 12.02 -24.21
N GLU A 907 2.40 12.76 -24.46
CA GLU A 907 1.15 12.20 -24.96
C GLU A 907 0.69 13.02 -26.16
N ILE A 908 0.44 12.33 -27.28
CA ILE A 908 0.00 12.93 -28.53
C ILE A 908 -1.34 12.30 -28.88
N SER A 909 -2.38 13.12 -29.01
CA SER A 909 -3.69 12.72 -29.50
C SER A 909 -3.95 13.34 -30.87
N ILE A 910 -4.34 12.51 -31.84
CA ILE A 910 -4.65 12.91 -33.20
C ILE A 910 -6.04 12.40 -33.57
N GLU A 911 -6.90 13.29 -34.05
CA GLU A 911 -8.20 12.97 -34.64
C GLU A 911 -8.27 13.61 -36.01
N ALA A 912 -8.56 12.86 -37.05
CA ALA A 912 -8.71 13.40 -38.40
C ALA A 912 -9.82 12.68 -39.16
N GLY A 913 -10.60 13.43 -39.94
CA GLY A 913 -11.74 12.87 -40.64
C GLY A 913 -12.27 13.72 -41.79
N VAL A 914 -13.19 13.13 -42.54
CA VAL A 914 -13.88 13.76 -43.65
C VAL A 914 -15.39 13.67 -43.48
N SER A 915 -16.11 14.71 -43.90
CA SER A 915 -17.57 14.70 -44.08
C SER A 915 -17.91 14.29 -45.52
N PRO A 916 -18.14 13.00 -45.83
CA PRO A 916 -18.31 12.54 -47.21
C PRO A 916 -19.71 12.82 -47.78
N PHE A 917 -20.69 13.07 -46.92
CA PHE A 917 -22.08 13.22 -47.30
C PHE A 917 -22.43 14.70 -47.51
N LYS A 918 -23.13 15.01 -48.61
CA LYS A 918 -23.64 16.37 -48.89
C LYS A 918 -24.90 16.65 -48.07
N GLU A 919 -24.78 16.64 -46.75
CA GLU A 919 -25.86 16.94 -45.81
C GLU A 919 -25.94 18.48 -45.66
N LEU A 920 -26.73 19.12 -46.55
CA LEU A 920 -27.17 20.54 -46.60
C LEU A 920 -26.21 21.65 -46.09
N SER A 921 -25.78 22.51 -47.02
CA SER A 921 -25.21 23.87 -46.90
C SER A 921 -23.75 24.08 -46.48
N ASN A 922 -23.08 23.17 -45.78
CA ASN A 922 -21.69 23.40 -45.35
C ASN A 922 -20.65 22.97 -46.41
N LYS A 923 -19.74 23.90 -46.78
CA LYS A 923 -18.57 23.63 -47.65
C LYS A 923 -17.41 22.92 -46.92
N VAL A 924 -17.52 22.73 -45.60
CA VAL A 924 -16.46 22.16 -44.76
C VAL A 924 -16.41 20.64 -44.93
N ARG A 925 -15.29 20.13 -45.44
CA ARG A 925 -15.11 18.70 -45.74
C ARG A 925 -14.12 18.00 -44.80
N TYR A 926 -13.12 18.72 -44.30
CA TYR A 926 -12.01 18.14 -43.55
C TYR A 926 -12.09 18.60 -42.10
N HIS A 927 -11.69 17.71 -41.18
CA HIS A 927 -11.71 17.94 -39.75
C HIS A 927 -10.42 17.40 -39.16
N ALA A 928 -9.81 18.14 -38.24
CA ALA A 928 -8.61 17.70 -37.55
C ALA A 928 -8.55 18.23 -36.12
N LYS A 929 -8.04 17.41 -35.20
CA LYS A 929 -7.61 17.81 -33.86
C LYS A 929 -6.26 17.20 -33.58
N PHE A 930 -5.39 18.01 -33.01
CA PHE A 930 -4.08 17.62 -32.52
C PHE A 930 -3.93 18.17 -31.11
N LYS A 931 -3.44 17.33 -30.19
CA LYS A 931 -3.03 17.75 -28.86
C LYS A 931 -1.73 17.05 -28.51
N TYR A 932 -0.77 17.80 -27.98
CA TYR A 932 0.45 17.29 -27.38
C TYR A 932 0.55 17.77 -25.94
N ASP A 933 0.53 16.83 -24.99
CA ASP A 933 0.76 17.07 -23.57
C ASP A 933 2.18 16.65 -23.19
N PHE A 934 2.90 17.56 -22.54
CA PHE A 934 4.26 17.35 -22.04
C PHE A 934 4.29 17.43 -20.51
N LYS A 935 4.78 16.36 -19.89
CA LYS A 935 4.84 16.13 -18.43
C LYS A 935 3.53 16.41 -17.69
N GLN A 936 2.38 16.33 -18.38
CA GLN A 936 1.05 16.68 -17.86
C GLN A 936 0.96 18.12 -17.28
N THR A 937 1.88 19.00 -17.67
CA THR A 937 1.99 20.40 -17.19
C THR A 937 1.83 21.38 -18.33
N PHE A 938 2.47 21.13 -19.48
CA PHE A 938 2.33 21.95 -20.67
C PHE A 938 1.56 21.21 -21.75
N TYR A 939 0.71 21.91 -22.51
CA TYR A 939 0.16 21.35 -23.73
C TYR A 939 0.08 22.37 -24.86
N ILE A 940 0.11 21.84 -26.08
CA ILE A 940 -0.20 22.57 -27.30
C ILE A 940 -1.35 21.84 -27.99
N ALA A 941 -2.34 22.58 -28.46
CA ALA A 941 -3.46 22.04 -29.22
C ALA A 941 -3.67 22.83 -30.51
N ALA A 942 -4.05 22.12 -31.57
CA ALA A 942 -4.46 22.69 -32.84
C ALA A 942 -5.73 21.98 -33.33
N GLU A 943 -6.77 22.75 -33.61
CA GLU A 943 -8.08 22.24 -34.00
C GLU A 943 -8.52 22.95 -35.29
N TYR A 944 -8.97 22.17 -36.28
CA TYR A 944 -9.49 22.64 -37.56
C TYR A 944 -10.89 22.05 -37.73
N ASN A 945 -11.91 22.91 -37.65
CA ASN A 945 -13.33 22.51 -37.65
C ASN A 945 -13.59 21.29 -36.74
N PRO A 946 -13.29 21.41 -35.44
CA PRO A 946 -13.27 20.28 -34.51
C PRO A 946 -14.61 19.55 -34.47
N THR A 947 -14.56 18.23 -34.65
CA THR A 947 -15.69 17.31 -34.51
C THR A 947 -16.05 17.05 -33.05
N ASP A 948 -17.28 16.61 -32.78
CA ASP A 948 -17.68 16.12 -31.47
C ASP A 948 -18.51 14.84 -31.64
N PHE A 949 -18.20 13.78 -30.89
CA PHE A 949 -18.96 12.52 -30.95
C PHE A 949 -20.43 12.73 -30.61
N PHE A 950 -20.72 13.59 -29.62
CA PHE A 950 -22.06 13.84 -29.13
C PHE A 950 -22.92 14.62 -30.14
N ASP A 951 -22.31 15.30 -31.12
CA ASP A 951 -23.04 15.95 -32.20
C ASP A 951 -23.78 14.95 -33.11
N LEU A 952 -23.48 13.65 -33.05
CA LEU A 952 -24.25 12.62 -33.74
C LEU A 952 -25.69 12.49 -33.24
N PHE A 953 -25.94 12.82 -31.97
CA PHE A 953 -27.20 12.48 -31.29
C PHE A 953 -28.00 13.69 -30.85
N ASN A 954 -27.34 14.80 -30.51
CA ASN A 954 -28.01 15.94 -29.90
C ASN A 954 -28.53 16.94 -30.93
N SER A 955 -29.61 17.63 -30.58
CA SER A 955 -30.12 18.76 -31.34
C SER A 955 -29.19 19.98 -31.25
N ARG A 956 -28.70 20.29 -30.04
CA ARG A 956 -27.73 21.37 -29.76
C ARG A 956 -26.29 20.91 -30.02
N LYS A 957 -25.62 21.52 -31.00
CA LYS A 957 -24.32 21.09 -31.55
C LYS A 957 -23.14 21.83 -30.92
N ARG A 958 -22.03 21.11 -30.69
CA ARG A 958 -20.77 21.63 -30.15
C ARG A 958 -19.72 21.92 -31.19
N GLY A 959 -19.68 21.17 -32.30
CA GLY A 959 -18.69 21.37 -33.35
C GLY A 959 -18.75 22.82 -33.84
N THR A 960 -17.68 23.57 -33.63
CA THR A 960 -17.57 24.98 -33.99
C THR A 960 -16.92 25.13 -35.37
N LEU A 961 -17.42 26.07 -36.17
CA LEU A 961 -16.74 26.49 -37.40
C LEU A 961 -15.49 27.28 -37.04
N GLY A 962 -14.42 27.06 -37.81
CA GLY A 962 -13.16 27.78 -37.65
C GLY A 962 -12.05 26.94 -37.03
N ASN A 963 -11.00 27.62 -36.58
CA ASN A 963 -9.78 27.02 -36.07
C ASN A 963 -9.49 27.49 -34.65
N ARG A 964 -8.80 26.65 -33.87
CA ARG A 964 -8.29 27.01 -32.54
C ARG A 964 -6.86 26.53 -32.39
N PHE A 965 -5.97 27.42 -31.97
CA PHE A 965 -4.61 27.11 -31.55
C PHE A 965 -4.47 27.47 -30.08
N ALA A 966 -4.07 26.53 -29.23
CA ALA A 966 -3.97 26.77 -27.80
C ALA A 966 -2.60 26.34 -27.25
N ILE A 967 -2.09 27.12 -26.32
CA ILE A 967 -0.95 26.75 -25.47
C ILE A 967 -1.42 26.88 -24.03
N GLY A 968 -1.28 25.80 -23.26
CA GLY A 968 -1.66 25.78 -21.86
C GLY A 968 -0.54 25.34 -20.95
N HIS A 969 -0.59 25.84 -19.73
CA HIS A 969 0.29 25.49 -18.62
C HIS A 969 -0.53 25.25 -17.35
N LYS A 970 -0.18 24.20 -16.63
CA LYS A 970 -0.76 23.83 -15.35
C LYS A 970 0.36 23.76 -14.33
N ASP A 971 0.20 24.54 -13.28
CA ASP A 971 1.14 24.63 -12.16
C ASP A 971 0.43 24.31 -10.84
N TYR A 972 1.14 23.65 -9.93
CA TYR A 972 0.65 23.41 -8.58
C TYR A 972 1.52 24.22 -7.61
N TRP A 973 0.96 25.31 -7.10
CA TRP A 973 1.59 26.14 -6.06
C TRP A 973 1.67 25.41 -4.72
N LEU A 974 0.69 24.54 -4.45
CA LEU A 974 0.65 23.66 -3.30
C LEU A 974 -0.07 22.36 -3.70
N TYR A 975 0.53 21.23 -3.36
CA TYR A 975 -0.05 19.92 -3.56
C TYR A 975 0.07 19.10 -2.27
N ASP A 976 -0.88 19.28 -1.36
CA ASP A 976 -0.90 18.64 -0.05
C ASP A 976 -2.32 18.18 0.32
N ASN A 977 -2.71 16.98 -0.10
CA ASN A 977 -4.09 16.50 0.04
C ASN A 977 -4.59 16.59 1.50
N PRO A 978 -5.81 17.12 1.76
CA PRO A 978 -6.85 17.52 0.82
C PRO A 978 -6.71 18.93 0.23
N LEU A 979 -5.70 19.70 0.67
CA LEU A 979 -5.42 21.07 0.26
C LEU A 979 -4.59 21.15 -1.05
N LYS A 980 -5.18 21.74 -2.09
CA LYS A 980 -4.48 21.99 -3.36
C LYS A 980 -4.63 23.45 -3.74
N VAL A 981 -3.54 24.05 -4.20
CA VAL A 981 -3.54 25.34 -4.89
C VAL A 981 -2.97 25.12 -6.28
N LYS A 982 -3.82 25.21 -7.29
CA LYS A 982 -3.48 24.95 -8.69
C LYS A 982 -3.72 26.21 -9.50
N GLN A 983 -2.79 26.55 -10.39
CA GLN A 983 -3.01 27.52 -11.45
C GLN A 983 -3.09 26.81 -12.79
N THR A 984 -4.05 27.20 -13.63
CA THR A 984 -4.14 26.75 -15.03
C THR A 984 -4.26 27.96 -15.93
N THR A 985 -3.28 28.13 -16.80
CA THR A 985 -3.18 29.26 -17.72
C THR A 985 -3.26 28.73 -19.15
N GLU A 986 -4.09 29.34 -19.98
CA GLU A 986 -4.23 29.01 -21.40
C GLU A 986 -4.26 30.30 -22.22
N LEU A 987 -3.53 30.31 -23.33
CA LEU A 987 -3.68 31.27 -24.40
C LEU A 987 -4.24 30.54 -25.62
N SER A 988 -5.43 30.93 -26.06
CA SER A 988 -6.10 30.39 -27.24
C SER A 988 -6.24 31.47 -28.32
N TYR A 989 -5.92 31.13 -29.56
CA TYR A 989 -6.17 31.93 -30.75
C TYR A 989 -7.22 31.25 -31.63
N TYR A 990 -8.32 31.96 -31.88
CA TYR A 990 -9.42 31.52 -32.72
C TYR A 990 -9.35 32.24 -34.06
N THR A 991 -9.61 31.53 -35.17
CA THR A 991 -9.76 32.14 -36.49
C THR A 991 -11.00 31.60 -37.20
N ASP A 992 -11.60 32.42 -38.07
CA ASP A 992 -12.80 32.08 -38.85
C ASP A 992 -13.96 31.55 -37.97
N THR A 993 -13.98 31.94 -36.70
CA THR A 993 -14.97 31.44 -35.74
C THR A 993 -16.24 32.24 -35.87
N LYS A 994 -17.37 31.60 -36.14
CA LYS A 994 -18.64 32.33 -36.31
C LYS A 994 -19.49 32.38 -35.03
N PHE A 995 -19.49 31.28 -34.28
CA PHE A 995 -20.31 31.16 -33.09
C PHE A 995 -19.54 30.49 -31.95
N ILE A 996 -19.87 30.89 -30.72
CA ILE A 996 -19.43 30.26 -29.48
C ILE A 996 -20.65 29.75 -28.71
N ASN A 997 -20.42 29.17 -27.52
CA ASN A 997 -21.47 28.73 -26.60
C ASN A 997 -22.50 27.82 -27.29
N ASP A 998 -22.05 26.66 -27.76
CA ASP A 998 -22.87 25.65 -28.46
C ASP A 998 -23.49 26.15 -29.78
N ASN A 999 -22.78 27.03 -30.49
CA ASN A 999 -23.22 27.67 -31.73
C ASN A 999 -24.49 28.53 -31.59
N LEU A 1000 -24.75 29.10 -30.40
CA LEU A 1000 -25.94 29.92 -30.13
C LEU A 1000 -25.63 31.41 -29.99
N VAL A 1001 -24.36 31.77 -29.76
CA VAL A 1001 -23.94 33.15 -29.62
C VAL A 1001 -23.00 33.49 -30.78
N GLU A 1002 -23.41 34.42 -31.63
CA GLU A 1002 -22.57 34.92 -32.73
C GLU A 1002 -21.47 35.80 -32.16
N VAL A 1003 -20.23 35.61 -32.62
CA VAL A 1003 -19.11 36.48 -32.23
C VAL A 1003 -19.12 37.73 -33.09
N SER A 1004 -18.73 38.88 -32.54
CA SER A 1004 -18.60 40.10 -33.33
C SER A 1004 -17.36 40.07 -34.23
N GLU A 1005 -16.28 39.48 -33.73
CA GLU A 1005 -15.01 39.32 -34.45
C GLU A 1005 -14.67 37.83 -34.61
N PRO A 1006 -14.50 37.31 -35.84
CA PRO A 1006 -14.19 35.89 -36.08
C PRO A 1006 -12.79 35.46 -35.66
N ASP A 1007 -11.87 36.41 -35.64
CA ASP A 1007 -10.46 36.21 -35.28
C ASP A 1007 -10.20 36.91 -33.95
N PHE A 1008 -9.93 36.12 -32.90
CA PHE A 1008 -9.74 36.67 -31.56
C PHE A 1008 -8.84 35.79 -30.69
N LEU A 1009 -8.17 36.43 -29.75
CA LEU A 1009 -7.34 35.84 -28.70
C LEU A 1009 -8.12 35.76 -27.40
N VAL A 1010 -7.92 34.66 -26.67
CA VAL A 1010 -8.42 34.46 -25.31
C VAL A 1010 -7.26 34.08 -24.42
N PHE A 1011 -6.94 34.95 -23.48
CA PHE A 1011 -6.07 34.61 -22.35
C PHE A 1011 -6.93 34.25 -21.15
N ARG A 1012 -6.69 33.08 -20.57
CA ARG A 1012 -7.39 32.59 -19.38
C ARG A 1012 -6.37 32.16 -18.35
N THR A 1013 -6.51 32.63 -17.12
CA THR A 1013 -5.79 32.05 -15.98
C THR A 1013 -6.75 31.80 -14.82
N GLU A 1014 -6.75 30.56 -14.32
CA GLU A 1014 -7.60 30.09 -13.22
C GLU A 1014 -6.70 29.70 -12.05
N PHE A 1015 -6.94 30.33 -10.90
CA PHE A 1015 -6.40 29.92 -9.61
C PHE A 1015 -7.49 29.16 -8.84
N GLU A 1016 -7.23 27.89 -8.54
CA GLU A 1016 -8.13 27.00 -7.80
C GLU A 1016 -7.48 26.66 -6.45
N TYR A 1017 -8.13 27.06 -5.35
CA TYR A 1017 -7.87 26.54 -4.01
C TYR A 1017 -8.93 25.49 -3.69
N LYS A 1018 -8.53 24.29 -3.29
CA LYS A 1018 -9.45 23.21 -2.96
C LYS A 1018 -9.02 22.54 -1.67
N ASN A 1019 -9.87 22.54 -0.67
CA ASN A 1019 -9.69 21.79 0.58
C ASN A 1019 -11.01 21.11 0.93
N LEU A 1020 -11.24 19.94 0.32
CA LEU A 1020 -12.50 19.20 0.43
C LEU A 1020 -12.26 17.78 0.93
N ARG A 1021 -13.15 17.29 1.80
CA ARG A 1021 -13.03 16.00 2.50
C ARG A 1021 -14.29 15.16 2.32
N ARG A 1022 -14.10 13.85 2.44
CA ARG A 1022 -15.14 12.81 2.33
C ARG A 1022 -15.03 11.85 3.51
N THR A 1023 -16.17 11.33 3.94
CA THR A 1023 -16.29 10.19 4.87
C THR A 1023 -16.41 8.87 4.08
N ILE A 1024 -16.15 7.75 4.76
CA ILE A 1024 -16.40 6.42 4.19
C ILE A 1024 -17.90 6.27 3.91
N GLY A 1025 -18.26 5.78 2.72
CA GLY A 1025 -19.64 5.66 2.24
C GLY A 1025 -20.13 6.84 1.39
N SER A 1026 -19.42 7.98 1.45
CA SER A 1026 -19.83 9.18 0.75
C SER A 1026 -19.80 9.03 -0.77
N PHE A 1027 -20.79 9.62 -1.43
CA PHE A 1027 -20.81 9.80 -2.87
C PHE A 1027 -20.02 11.05 -3.32
N ASP A 1028 -19.84 12.03 -2.44
CA ASP A 1028 -19.39 13.37 -2.79
C ASP A 1028 -18.52 14.03 -1.71
N PHE A 1029 -18.03 15.24 -1.96
CA PHE A 1029 -17.43 16.06 -0.91
C PHE A 1029 -18.48 16.50 0.10
N GLU A 1030 -18.19 16.25 1.37
CA GLU A 1030 -19.13 16.47 2.48
C GLU A 1030 -18.70 17.62 3.39
N GLN A 1031 -17.42 17.96 3.38
CA GLN A 1031 -16.90 19.04 4.20
C GLN A 1031 -15.77 19.80 3.49
N GLY A 1032 -15.77 21.13 3.63
CA GLY A 1032 -14.63 21.96 3.28
C GLY A 1032 -14.97 23.13 2.37
N ASN A 1033 -13.93 23.79 1.87
CA ASN A 1033 -14.05 24.96 1.01
C ASN A 1033 -13.34 24.75 -0.33
N HIS A 1034 -13.90 25.36 -1.37
CA HIS A 1034 -13.33 25.38 -2.70
C HIS A 1034 -13.51 26.78 -3.27
N PHE A 1035 -12.39 27.41 -3.65
CA PHE A 1035 -12.36 28.74 -4.22
C PHE A 1035 -11.77 28.68 -5.62
N LYS A 1036 -12.38 29.40 -6.55
CA LYS A 1036 -11.79 29.68 -7.86
C LYS A 1036 -11.75 31.16 -8.10
N PHE A 1037 -10.63 31.64 -8.64
CA PHE A 1037 -10.50 32.98 -9.18
C PHE A 1037 -10.02 32.87 -10.61
N VAL A 1038 -10.77 33.42 -11.55
CA VAL A 1038 -10.50 33.29 -12.97
C VAL A 1038 -10.39 34.67 -13.58
N VAL A 1039 -9.26 34.92 -14.24
CA VAL A 1039 -9.04 36.10 -15.09
C VAL A 1039 -9.18 35.67 -16.54
N LEU A 1040 -9.96 36.43 -17.30
CA LEU A 1040 -10.26 36.21 -18.71
C LEU A 1040 -9.99 37.52 -19.45
N THR A 1041 -9.19 37.48 -20.51
CA THR A 1041 -8.96 38.64 -21.37
C THR A 1041 -9.18 38.22 -22.81
N PHE A 1042 -10.09 38.92 -23.48
CA PHE A 1042 -10.31 38.79 -24.91
C PHE A 1042 -9.54 39.90 -25.63
N GLY A 1043 -8.90 39.56 -26.74
CA GLY A 1043 -8.31 40.52 -27.67
C GLY A 1043 -8.78 40.25 -29.09
N ALA A 1044 -9.20 41.26 -29.82
CA ALA A 1044 -9.69 41.12 -31.19
C ALA A 1044 -9.27 42.33 -32.04
N ASP A 1045 -9.53 42.25 -33.36
CA ASP A 1045 -9.12 43.22 -34.37
C ASP A 1045 -7.58 43.35 -34.51
N ALA A 1046 -7.01 42.78 -35.58
CA ALA A 1046 -5.56 42.80 -35.79
C ALA A 1046 -5.03 44.18 -36.25
N ASP A 1047 -5.90 45.01 -36.85
CA ASP A 1047 -5.54 46.33 -37.39
C ASP A 1047 -5.65 47.42 -36.31
N GLN A 1048 -6.63 47.29 -35.40
CA GLN A 1048 -6.78 48.12 -34.21
C GLN A 1048 -7.01 47.24 -32.98
N PHE A 1049 -5.93 46.69 -32.41
CA PHE A 1049 -6.02 45.73 -31.30
C PHE A 1049 -6.82 46.26 -30.11
N GLU A 1050 -8.00 45.69 -29.92
CA GLU A 1050 -8.91 45.99 -28.82
C GLU A 1050 -8.89 44.87 -27.79
N VAL A 1051 -9.06 45.23 -26.51
CA VAL A 1051 -9.05 44.28 -25.40
C VAL A 1051 -10.28 44.43 -24.53
N ALA A 1052 -10.77 43.30 -24.02
CA ALA A 1052 -11.83 43.23 -23.04
C ALA A 1052 -11.35 42.30 -21.90
N PRO A 1053 -10.79 42.86 -20.80
CA PRO A 1053 -10.43 42.10 -19.62
C PRO A 1053 -11.62 41.91 -18.67
N GLY A 1054 -11.65 40.80 -17.96
CA GLY A 1054 -12.60 40.52 -16.89
C GLY A 1054 -12.10 39.46 -15.93
N ALA A 1055 -12.82 39.32 -14.83
CA ALA A 1055 -12.54 38.32 -13.83
C ALA A 1055 -13.81 37.90 -13.08
N TYR A 1056 -13.83 36.66 -12.62
CA TYR A 1056 -14.85 36.19 -11.70
C TYR A 1056 -14.24 35.33 -10.60
N PHE A 1057 -14.92 35.28 -9.47
CA PHE A 1057 -14.61 34.37 -8.39
C PHE A 1057 -15.80 33.46 -8.08
N GLU A 1058 -15.50 32.29 -7.53
CA GLU A 1058 -16.44 31.29 -7.02
C GLU A 1058 -15.93 30.83 -5.65
N TRP A 1059 -16.82 30.74 -4.68
CA TRP A 1059 -16.58 30.12 -3.38
C TRP A 1059 -17.69 29.12 -3.09
N ASP A 1060 -17.29 27.88 -2.85
CA ASP A 1060 -18.16 26.77 -2.47
C ASP A 1060 -17.82 26.33 -1.05
N ASN A 1061 -18.83 26.18 -0.20
CA ASN A 1061 -18.71 25.56 1.11
C ASN A 1061 -19.60 24.31 1.17
N TYR A 1062 -19.02 23.22 1.67
CA TYR A 1062 -19.71 21.93 1.86
C TYR A 1062 -19.75 21.59 3.34
N SER A 1063 -20.89 21.07 3.80
CA SER A 1063 -21.09 20.62 5.18
C SER A 1063 -22.12 19.48 5.27
N LEU A 1064 -21.96 18.61 6.27
CA LEU A 1064 -22.98 17.66 6.69
C LEU A 1064 -24.03 18.39 7.54
N TYR A 1065 -25.32 18.15 7.27
CA TYR A 1065 -26.40 18.85 7.98
C TYR A 1065 -27.36 17.93 8.73
N LEU A 1066 -28.14 17.07 8.04
CA LEU A 1066 -29.25 16.35 8.67
C LEU A 1066 -28.95 14.89 9.07
N PHE A 1067 -28.19 14.17 8.24
CA PHE A 1067 -27.90 12.75 8.40
C PHE A 1067 -26.62 12.39 7.62
N ASP A 1068 -26.07 11.21 7.88
CA ASP A 1068 -24.86 10.74 7.22
C ASP A 1068 -25.00 10.80 5.70
N HIS A 1069 -23.95 11.31 5.04
CA HIS A 1069 -23.90 11.52 3.59
C HIS A 1069 -24.91 12.52 3.00
N ASN A 1070 -25.60 13.30 3.84
CA ASN A 1070 -26.37 14.45 3.39
C ASN A 1070 -25.47 15.68 3.24
N VAL A 1071 -25.30 16.16 2.00
CA VAL A 1071 -24.40 17.27 1.69
C VAL A 1071 -25.22 18.55 1.48
N PHE A 1072 -25.07 19.48 2.40
CA PHE A 1072 -25.54 20.85 2.24
C PHE A 1072 -24.41 21.70 1.67
N SER A 1073 -24.70 22.48 0.63
CA SER A 1073 -23.72 23.39 0.03
C SER A 1073 -24.26 24.81 -0.15
N ILE A 1074 -23.39 25.77 0.10
CA ILE A 1074 -23.60 27.19 -0.23
C ILE A 1074 -22.53 27.58 -1.23
N LYS A 1075 -22.93 28.22 -2.33
CA LYS A 1075 -22.00 28.75 -3.32
C LYS A 1075 -22.24 30.24 -3.58
N LEU A 1076 -21.17 31.01 -3.58
CA LEU A 1076 -21.17 32.43 -3.91
C LEU A 1076 -20.29 32.64 -5.15
N ALA A 1077 -20.80 33.34 -6.15
CA ALA A 1077 -20.01 33.72 -7.31
C ALA A 1077 -20.28 35.18 -7.68
N SER A 1078 -19.23 35.87 -8.11
CA SER A 1078 -19.36 37.22 -8.66
C SER A 1078 -18.33 37.44 -9.74
N GLY A 1079 -18.68 38.23 -10.74
CA GLY A 1079 -17.75 38.59 -11.80
C GLY A 1079 -18.03 39.97 -12.36
N TYR A 1080 -16.99 40.53 -12.95
CA TYR A 1080 -17.03 41.78 -13.69
C TYR A 1080 -16.15 41.66 -14.92
N HIS A 1081 -16.65 42.17 -16.03
CA HIS A 1081 -15.96 42.26 -17.30
C HIS A 1081 -16.00 43.70 -17.78
N TYR A 1082 -14.91 44.21 -18.34
CA TYR A 1082 -14.92 45.47 -19.05
C TYR A 1082 -15.73 45.30 -20.33
N LEU A 1083 -16.80 46.09 -20.46
CA LEU A 1083 -17.68 46.04 -21.62
C LEU A 1083 -16.98 46.73 -22.80
N ASN A 1084 -16.70 45.96 -23.85
CA ASN A 1084 -16.31 46.46 -25.15
C ASN A 1084 -17.35 45.98 -26.17
N GLU A 1085 -18.07 46.92 -26.79
CA GLU A 1085 -19.16 46.63 -27.74
C GLU A 1085 -18.66 45.94 -29.02
N ASN A 1086 -17.38 46.07 -29.35
CA ASN A 1086 -16.76 45.42 -30.50
C ASN A 1086 -16.34 43.97 -30.20
N ILE A 1087 -16.33 43.54 -28.93
CA ILE A 1087 -15.95 42.19 -28.51
C ILE A 1087 -17.09 41.55 -27.70
N LEU A 1088 -18.23 41.33 -28.36
CA LEU A 1088 -19.44 40.81 -27.72
C LEU A 1088 -19.24 39.42 -27.09
N GLN A 1089 -18.34 38.62 -27.66
CA GLN A 1089 -17.97 37.30 -27.13
C GLN A 1089 -17.36 37.35 -25.71
N ALA A 1090 -16.98 38.52 -25.22
CA ALA A 1090 -16.38 38.69 -23.90
C ALA A 1090 -17.40 38.76 -22.74
N GLN A 1091 -18.70 38.87 -23.04
CA GLN A 1091 -19.75 38.91 -22.02
C GLN A 1091 -19.90 37.57 -21.28
N TYR A 1092 -20.45 37.62 -20.06
CA TYR A 1092 -20.93 36.41 -19.37
C TYR A 1092 -22.31 36.03 -19.87
N PHE A 1093 -22.50 34.75 -20.21
CA PHE A 1093 -23.78 34.25 -20.72
C PHE A 1093 -24.40 33.26 -19.74
N PHE A 1094 -25.36 33.73 -18.94
CA PHE A 1094 -26.15 32.85 -18.08
C PHE A 1094 -27.27 32.17 -18.87
N GLY A 1095 -27.64 30.96 -18.46
CA GLY A 1095 -28.81 30.29 -19.01
C GLY A 1095 -29.15 28.98 -18.31
N GLY A 1096 -30.09 28.22 -18.87
CA GLY A 1096 -30.64 26.98 -18.32
C GLY A 1096 -29.65 25.88 -17.91
N PHE A 1097 -30.14 24.68 -17.61
CA PHE A 1097 -29.31 23.55 -17.14
C PHE A 1097 -28.10 23.27 -18.05
N GLY A 1098 -28.26 23.44 -19.35
CA GLY A 1098 -27.20 23.20 -20.34
C GLY A 1098 -26.83 21.73 -20.51
N ASN A 1099 -27.67 20.82 -20.01
CA ASN A 1099 -27.63 19.41 -20.35
C ASN A 1099 -28.07 19.17 -21.80
N ARG A 1100 -27.58 18.08 -22.39
CA ARG A 1100 -28.06 17.55 -23.69
C ARG A 1100 -28.56 16.12 -23.51
N GLU A 1101 -29.28 15.62 -24.51
CA GLU A 1101 -29.86 14.29 -24.52
C GLU A 1101 -28.80 13.20 -24.30
N ILE A 1102 -27.63 13.33 -24.94
CA ILE A 1102 -26.47 12.46 -24.75
C ILE A 1102 -25.20 13.31 -24.59
N GLU A 1103 -24.45 13.22 -23.50
CA GLU A 1103 -23.26 14.06 -23.29
C GLU A 1103 -22.20 13.46 -22.37
N ASN A 1104 -21.11 14.20 -22.15
CA ASN A 1104 -20.00 13.89 -21.25
C ASN A 1104 -19.74 15.00 -20.21
N GLU A 1105 -20.67 15.91 -19.95
CA GLU A 1105 -20.48 16.98 -18.96
C GLU A 1105 -20.70 16.48 -17.52
N PRO A 1106 -20.24 17.23 -16.49
CA PRO A 1106 -20.55 16.93 -15.10
C PRO A 1106 -22.05 16.71 -14.88
N VAL A 1107 -22.36 15.74 -14.01
CA VAL A 1107 -23.74 15.30 -13.72
C VAL A 1107 -24.63 16.47 -13.28
N ARG A 1108 -24.19 17.26 -12.30
CA ARG A 1108 -24.93 18.38 -11.72
C ARG A 1108 -24.49 19.71 -12.33
N GLN A 1109 -24.86 19.93 -13.59
CA GLN A 1109 -24.46 21.16 -14.31
C GLN A 1109 -25.01 22.45 -13.67
N TYR A 1110 -26.13 22.40 -12.94
CA TYR A 1110 -26.69 23.58 -12.25
C TYR A 1110 -25.70 24.24 -11.29
N GLU A 1111 -24.69 23.50 -10.82
CA GLU A 1111 -23.63 24.03 -9.95
C GLU A 1111 -22.62 24.92 -10.68
N LYS A 1112 -22.53 24.87 -12.02
CA LYS A 1112 -21.58 25.72 -12.77
C LYS A 1112 -21.95 27.20 -12.60
N VAL A 1113 -20.93 28.07 -12.55
CA VAL A 1113 -21.07 29.52 -12.34
C VAL A 1113 -22.15 30.14 -13.22
N PHE A 1114 -22.07 29.94 -14.54
CA PHE A 1114 -22.96 30.55 -15.53
C PHE A 1114 -24.26 29.77 -15.80
N ARG A 1115 -24.63 28.80 -14.95
CA ARG A 1115 -25.90 28.07 -15.06
C ARG A 1115 -26.95 28.64 -14.11
N PHE A 1116 -28.11 28.96 -14.64
CA PHE A 1116 -29.29 29.46 -13.96
C PHE A 1116 -30.55 28.75 -14.49
N PRO A 1117 -30.80 27.49 -14.09
CA PRO A 1117 -31.93 26.70 -14.59
C PRO A 1117 -33.28 27.40 -14.50
N GLY A 1118 -34.15 27.18 -15.49
CA GLY A 1118 -35.47 27.81 -15.59
C GLY A 1118 -35.53 29.02 -16.54
N VAL A 1119 -34.45 29.32 -17.26
CA VAL A 1119 -34.42 30.27 -18.40
C VAL A 1119 -33.71 29.60 -19.59
N PRO A 1120 -33.90 30.07 -20.84
CA PRO A 1120 -33.21 29.48 -21.99
C PRO A 1120 -31.68 29.54 -21.88
N ILE A 1121 -30.97 28.62 -22.52
CA ILE A 1121 -29.50 28.55 -22.47
C ILE A 1121 -28.87 29.82 -23.10
N TYR A 1122 -27.83 30.38 -22.47
CA TYR A 1122 -27.12 31.59 -22.89
C TYR A 1122 -28.02 32.83 -23.15
N SER A 1123 -29.16 32.94 -22.47
CA SER A 1123 -30.17 33.98 -22.72
C SER A 1123 -30.02 35.26 -21.90
N ILE A 1124 -29.16 35.26 -20.88
CA ILE A 1124 -28.90 36.43 -20.02
C ILE A 1124 -27.43 36.84 -20.20
N PRO A 1125 -27.10 37.62 -21.25
CA PRO A 1125 -25.78 38.24 -21.40
C PRO A 1125 -25.58 39.35 -20.36
N THR A 1126 -24.41 39.44 -19.75
CA THR A 1126 -24.10 40.49 -18.77
C THR A 1126 -22.61 40.70 -18.63
N ASP A 1127 -22.20 41.93 -18.32
CA ASP A 1127 -20.83 42.30 -17.99
C ASP A 1127 -20.52 42.13 -16.49
N ASN A 1128 -21.53 42.09 -15.62
CA ASN A 1128 -21.32 41.89 -14.19
C ASN A 1128 -22.45 41.10 -13.51
N PHE A 1129 -22.08 40.35 -12.47
CA PHE A 1129 -23.05 39.56 -11.74
C PHE A 1129 -22.68 39.31 -10.28
N LEU A 1130 -23.71 39.00 -9.49
CA LEU A 1130 -23.60 38.38 -8.17
C LEU A 1130 -24.61 37.24 -8.10
N LYS A 1131 -24.14 36.02 -7.80
CA LYS A 1131 -24.94 34.81 -7.70
C LYS A 1131 -24.72 34.14 -6.35
N LEU A 1132 -25.82 33.79 -5.69
CA LEU A 1132 -25.83 32.95 -4.49
C LEU A 1132 -26.63 31.69 -4.79
N MET A 1133 -26.09 30.52 -4.45
CA MET A 1133 -26.77 29.24 -4.55
C MET A 1133 -26.77 28.54 -3.20
N VAL A 1134 -27.89 27.89 -2.90
CA VAL A 1134 -27.98 26.90 -1.83
C VAL A 1134 -28.46 25.59 -2.45
N SER A 1135 -27.83 24.48 -2.10
CA SER A 1135 -28.28 23.15 -2.51
C SER A 1135 -28.18 22.14 -1.38
N ASN A 1136 -29.04 21.13 -1.47
CA ASN A 1136 -29.03 19.97 -0.61
C ASN A 1136 -29.00 18.70 -1.46
N ILE A 1137 -27.98 17.88 -1.28
CA ILE A 1137 -27.81 16.59 -1.94
C ILE A 1137 -28.14 15.51 -0.92
N PHE A 1138 -29.11 14.68 -1.26
CA PHE A 1138 -29.52 13.57 -0.40
C PHE A 1138 -28.54 12.40 -0.59
N PRO A 1139 -28.34 11.56 0.45
CA PRO A 1139 -27.57 10.34 0.38
C PRO A 1139 -28.03 9.46 -0.79
N PRO A 1140 -27.09 8.76 -1.44
CA PRO A 1140 -27.42 7.87 -2.54
C PRO A 1140 -28.27 6.69 -2.06
N LEU A 1141 -29.36 6.42 -2.77
CA LEU A 1141 -30.07 5.14 -2.65
C LEU A 1141 -29.30 4.10 -3.46
N ARG A 1142 -28.68 3.13 -2.77
CA ARG A 1142 -27.94 2.04 -3.39
C ARG A 1142 -28.82 0.78 -3.47
N PHE A 1143 -28.73 0.03 -4.56
CA PHE A 1143 -29.60 -1.11 -4.82
C PHE A 1143 -28.80 -2.40 -5.05
N ASN A 1144 -29.34 -3.53 -4.57
CA ASN A 1144 -28.93 -4.84 -5.05
C ASN A 1144 -29.77 -5.18 -6.29
N SER A 1145 -29.33 -4.73 -7.46
CA SER A 1145 -30.09 -4.84 -8.72
C SER A 1145 -29.69 -6.09 -9.50
N PRO A 1146 -30.62 -6.84 -10.10
CA PRO A 1146 -30.27 -7.94 -10.97
C PRO A 1146 -29.46 -7.43 -12.17
N GLU A 1147 -28.35 -8.11 -12.45
CA GLU A 1147 -27.51 -7.83 -13.60
C GLU A 1147 -28.12 -8.41 -14.87
N LEU A 1148 -28.19 -7.60 -15.94
CA LEU A 1148 -28.61 -8.05 -17.27
C LEU A 1148 -27.52 -7.70 -18.29
N LEU A 1149 -26.92 -8.71 -18.91
CA LEU A 1149 -25.87 -8.56 -19.94
C LEU A 1149 -24.68 -7.67 -19.49
N GLY A 1150 -24.28 -7.75 -18.22
CA GLY A 1150 -23.22 -6.91 -17.67
C GLY A 1150 -23.67 -5.50 -17.28
N HIS A 1151 -24.97 -5.22 -17.18
CA HIS A 1151 -25.50 -3.92 -16.82
C HIS A 1151 -26.39 -3.99 -15.57
N TYR A 1152 -26.19 -3.08 -14.62
CA TYR A 1152 -27.01 -2.96 -13.40
C TYR A 1152 -27.07 -1.53 -12.89
N ILE A 1153 -28.12 -1.21 -12.10
CA ILE A 1153 -28.25 0.07 -11.42
C ILE A 1153 -27.38 0.06 -10.16
N LYS A 1154 -26.43 0.99 -10.09
CA LYS A 1154 -25.51 1.15 -8.96
C LYS A 1154 -26.14 1.97 -7.83
N ASN A 1155 -26.64 3.16 -8.14
CA ASN A 1155 -27.30 4.03 -7.18
C ASN A 1155 -28.21 5.08 -7.84
N ILE A 1156 -29.06 5.71 -7.03
CA ILE A 1156 -29.92 6.83 -7.39
C ILE A 1156 -29.67 7.99 -6.43
N ASN A 1157 -29.44 9.18 -6.97
CA ASN A 1157 -29.10 10.37 -6.21
C ASN A 1157 -30.11 11.48 -6.50
N PHE A 1158 -30.56 12.14 -5.45
CA PHE A 1158 -31.53 13.23 -5.54
C PHE A 1158 -30.93 14.52 -4.98
N SER A 1159 -31.19 15.64 -5.64
CA SER A 1159 -30.74 16.96 -5.20
C SER A 1159 -31.82 18.01 -5.38
N VAL A 1160 -31.82 18.99 -4.48
CA VAL A 1160 -32.66 20.19 -4.55
C VAL A 1160 -31.76 21.42 -4.45
N PHE A 1161 -32.10 22.49 -5.15
CA PHE A 1161 -31.31 23.72 -5.16
C PHE A 1161 -32.19 24.96 -5.37
N SER A 1162 -31.66 26.10 -4.97
CA SER A 1162 -32.20 27.42 -5.27
C SER A 1162 -31.07 28.41 -5.50
N GLN A 1163 -31.25 29.31 -6.46
CA GLN A 1163 -30.26 30.32 -6.83
C GLN A 1163 -30.90 31.70 -6.85
N GLY A 1164 -30.19 32.69 -6.33
CA GLY A 1164 -30.45 34.11 -6.55
C GLY A 1164 -29.37 34.71 -7.44
N LEU A 1165 -29.75 35.51 -8.43
CA LEU A 1165 -28.84 36.14 -9.37
C LEU A 1165 -29.18 37.62 -9.53
N ILE A 1166 -28.17 38.47 -9.42
CA ILE A 1166 -28.22 39.90 -9.68
C ILE A 1166 -27.29 40.18 -10.86
N THR A 1167 -27.78 40.91 -11.86
CA THR A 1167 -27.03 41.27 -13.06
C THR A 1167 -27.31 42.71 -13.48
N SER A 1168 -26.48 43.26 -14.35
CA SER A 1168 -26.71 44.52 -15.07
C SER A 1168 -27.64 44.38 -16.29
N PHE A 1169 -28.29 43.23 -16.48
CA PHE A 1169 -29.06 42.93 -17.69
C PHE A 1169 -30.18 43.96 -17.93
N PRO A 1170 -30.37 44.45 -19.17
CA PRO A 1170 -31.38 45.45 -19.48
C PRO A 1170 -32.79 45.03 -19.04
N ASN A 1171 -33.53 45.94 -18.43
CA ASN A 1171 -34.93 45.78 -17.99
C ASN A 1171 -35.21 44.83 -16.82
N THR A 1172 -34.28 43.95 -16.42
CA THR A 1172 -34.44 43.03 -15.28
C THR A 1172 -33.10 42.70 -14.63
N ASN A 1173 -32.93 43.06 -13.35
CA ASN A 1173 -31.65 42.92 -12.64
C ASN A 1173 -31.66 41.89 -11.50
N LYS A 1174 -32.79 41.23 -11.22
CA LYS A 1174 -32.93 40.28 -10.10
C LYS A 1174 -33.72 39.06 -10.55
N TRP A 1175 -33.14 37.89 -10.29
CA TRP A 1175 -33.65 36.59 -10.69
C TRP A 1175 -33.55 35.62 -9.52
N VAL A 1176 -34.54 34.74 -9.38
CA VAL A 1176 -34.52 33.64 -8.40
C VAL A 1176 -34.98 32.37 -9.10
N ASN A 1177 -34.38 31.22 -8.79
CA ASN A 1177 -34.90 29.93 -9.23
C ASN A 1177 -35.00 28.93 -8.07
N ALA A 1178 -35.74 27.86 -8.32
CA ALA A 1178 -35.77 26.67 -7.50
C ALA A 1178 -35.87 25.45 -8.42
N GLY A 1179 -35.13 24.41 -8.12
CA GLY A 1179 -35.09 23.22 -8.96
C GLY A 1179 -34.66 21.97 -8.22
N THR A 1180 -34.77 20.86 -8.94
CA THR A 1180 -34.41 19.53 -8.47
C THR A 1180 -33.80 18.71 -9.59
N GLN A 1181 -32.94 17.77 -9.24
CA GLN A 1181 -32.33 16.83 -10.17
C GLN A 1181 -32.21 15.43 -9.54
N LEU A 1182 -32.61 14.43 -10.33
CA LEU A 1182 -32.45 13.00 -10.08
C LEU A 1182 -31.36 12.44 -11.00
N ASN A 1183 -30.51 11.56 -10.47
CA ASN A 1183 -29.47 10.86 -11.23
C ASN A 1183 -29.58 9.37 -10.94
N ILE A 1184 -29.68 8.55 -11.99
CA ILE A 1184 -29.66 7.09 -11.93
C ILE A 1184 -28.34 6.65 -12.56
N MET A 1185 -27.48 6.03 -11.76
CA MET A 1185 -26.16 5.59 -12.19
C MET A 1185 -26.18 4.11 -12.54
N PHE A 1186 -25.65 3.78 -13.71
CA PHE A 1186 -25.51 2.41 -14.17
C PHE A 1186 -24.03 2.02 -14.17
N SER A 1187 -23.77 0.77 -13.82
CA SER A 1187 -22.49 0.11 -14.04
C SER A 1187 -22.60 -0.79 -15.26
N HIS A 1188 -21.58 -0.77 -16.11
CA HIS A 1188 -21.47 -1.55 -17.35
C HIS A 1188 -20.16 -2.33 -17.34
N TRP A 1189 -20.27 -3.65 -17.45
CA TRP A 1189 -19.16 -4.60 -17.35
C TRP A 1189 -18.23 -4.28 -16.17
N TYR A 1190 -18.85 -3.90 -15.04
CA TYR A 1190 -18.27 -3.58 -13.72
C TYR A 1190 -17.40 -2.32 -13.65
N ASN A 1191 -16.64 -2.01 -14.70
CA ASN A 1191 -15.60 -0.97 -14.68
C ASN A 1191 -15.95 0.30 -15.48
N LEU A 1192 -17.08 0.33 -16.17
CA LEU A 1192 -17.58 1.52 -16.86
C LEU A 1192 -18.87 2.02 -16.21
N GLU A 1193 -19.00 3.33 -16.03
CA GLU A 1193 -20.19 3.93 -15.44
C GLU A 1193 -20.88 4.87 -16.42
N SER A 1194 -22.21 4.82 -16.46
CA SER A 1194 -23.04 5.83 -17.13
C SER A 1194 -24.01 6.47 -16.15
N THR A 1195 -24.62 7.59 -16.53
CA THR A 1195 -25.59 8.28 -15.68
C THR A 1195 -26.75 8.81 -16.50
N LEU A 1196 -27.97 8.38 -16.17
CA LEU A 1196 -29.20 9.02 -16.61
C LEU A 1196 -29.59 10.10 -15.61
N SER A 1197 -29.59 11.35 -16.05
CA SER A 1197 -29.96 12.51 -15.25
C SER A 1197 -31.28 13.07 -15.75
N ALA A 1198 -32.17 13.46 -14.83
CA ALA A 1198 -33.36 14.24 -15.13
C ALA A 1198 -33.49 15.38 -14.13
N GLY A 1199 -33.84 16.57 -14.59
CA GLY A 1199 -34.00 17.73 -13.72
C GLY A 1199 -35.09 18.67 -14.19
N VAL A 1200 -35.62 19.45 -13.25
CA VAL A 1200 -36.64 20.48 -13.51
C VAL A 1200 -36.37 21.67 -12.62
N ALA A 1201 -36.54 22.87 -13.16
CA ALA A 1201 -36.38 24.12 -12.43
C ALA A 1201 -37.36 25.17 -12.94
N LYS A 1202 -37.73 26.08 -12.05
CA LYS A 1202 -38.54 27.25 -12.36
C LYS A 1202 -37.79 28.51 -11.94
N ALA A 1203 -37.76 29.52 -12.80
CA ALA A 1203 -37.15 30.81 -12.55
C ALA A 1203 -38.21 31.93 -12.51
N TRP A 1204 -37.96 32.95 -11.71
CA TRP A 1204 -38.81 34.11 -11.51
C TRP A 1204 -37.98 35.40 -11.55
N TRP A 1205 -38.54 36.45 -12.16
CA TRP A 1205 -37.93 37.78 -12.21
C TRP A 1205 -38.97 38.89 -12.33
N LYS A 1206 -38.53 40.15 -12.30
CA LYS A 1206 -39.42 41.29 -12.46
C LYS A 1206 -39.97 41.33 -13.89
N GLY A 1207 -41.23 40.95 -14.06
CA GLY A 1207 -41.91 40.97 -15.36
C GLY A 1207 -42.08 39.60 -16.02
N GLY A 1208 -41.69 38.49 -15.37
CA GLY A 1208 -41.89 37.16 -15.92
C GLY A 1208 -41.51 36.00 -15.01
N ASN A 1209 -41.85 34.80 -15.46
CA ASN A 1209 -41.34 33.52 -14.94
C ASN A 1209 -41.30 32.52 -16.09
N ASP A 1210 -40.41 31.55 -16.01
CA ASP A 1210 -40.29 30.46 -16.98
C ASP A 1210 -39.81 29.18 -16.27
N TRP A 1211 -39.94 28.04 -16.93
CA TRP A 1211 -39.53 26.75 -16.39
C TRP A 1211 -38.82 25.92 -17.46
N GLU A 1212 -37.92 25.06 -17.01
CA GLU A 1212 -37.12 24.21 -17.88
C GLU A 1212 -37.03 22.83 -17.24
N TRP A 1213 -36.93 21.80 -18.08
CA TRP A 1213 -36.61 20.44 -17.67
C TRP A 1213 -35.65 19.81 -18.67
N PHE A 1214 -34.97 18.75 -18.25
CA PHE A 1214 -34.14 17.95 -19.14
C PHE A 1214 -34.16 16.48 -18.76
N VAL A 1215 -33.83 15.62 -19.73
CA VAL A 1215 -33.39 14.25 -19.54
C VAL A 1215 -32.10 14.08 -20.34
N SER A 1216 -31.07 13.52 -19.72
CA SER A 1216 -29.71 13.47 -20.25
C SER A 1216 -29.05 12.16 -19.89
N TYR A 1217 -28.49 11.46 -20.87
CA TYR A 1217 -27.72 10.24 -20.69
C TYR A 1217 -26.23 10.49 -20.89
N LYS A 1218 -25.44 10.26 -19.84
CA LYS A 1218 -23.98 10.40 -19.87
C LYS A 1218 -23.36 9.03 -20.05
N ILE A 1219 -22.79 8.77 -21.23
CA ILE A 1219 -22.37 7.41 -21.65
C ILE A 1219 -21.24 6.88 -20.76
N LEU A 1220 -20.30 7.75 -20.40
CA LEU A 1220 -19.15 7.43 -19.56
C LEU A 1220 -18.95 8.51 -18.50
N ARG A 1221 -18.58 8.10 -17.28
CA ARG A 1221 -18.11 8.98 -16.20
C ARG A 1221 -16.64 9.37 -16.40
N ASP A 1222 -16.23 10.48 -15.76
CA ASP A 1222 -14.81 10.86 -15.57
C ASP A 1222 -14.09 9.93 -14.60
#